data_AF-A0AAV4DKA1-F1
#
_entry.id   AF-A0AAV4DKA1-F1
#
_cell.length_a   1.000
_cell.length_b   1.000
_cell.length_c   1.000
_cell.angle_alpha   90.00
_cell.angle_beta   90.00
_cell.angle_gamma   90.00
#
_symmetry.space_group_name_H-M   'P 1'
#
loop_
_entity.id
_entity.type
_entity.pdbx_description
1 polymer ?
#
loop_
_entity_poly.entity_id
_entity_poly.type
_entity_poly.pdbx_seq_one_letter_code
_entity_poly.pdbx_strand_id
1 'polypeptide(L)'
;MNEGNYPTIATAVSAKHWYSWTSEYVLRDKFRWANEPHLQDLIPLETKPGKIVPPEGKWQPRLIIGHNVGFDRAFVKEQYLTQGTQLRFLDTMSMHIAICGQTSFQRLLYKASGKGSHRKEVIEHANKQKLFNRASSEEWKKISGMNNLSDVFQLHCGEEPLEKSKRDIFVEGTMADVRDQFQELMTYCASDVRATKKVFTKLWPEFQERFPHPVTLAGMLEMGSAYLPLNSAWPRYIQQANSTYDEMQRELKKLLMNLADEACLLLQDEEYKNDPWLWDLDWSTSAYKLKKNGSAASISVDPFEETDTDLYPFPDRLKCEEGEVAVEEYRRVVRKVYATASRVPKNPTFMPGYPVWYKDLCPRPNEPDFYPGPSNISTQSRVTPKLMRLTWEGFPVHYDDKHGWGYLVPHQEELSEVEQELRNQEGPEQKEEAKFPLQAFLEFLKQSKPEECSNLSCSHSTIDVLNTQFDENAMDLHEKLQHWDTAMQGKPKKKKKFEHTGVGPYNIGIPGVRFYKIPHKDGEHNRVGNPLARDYLMRSEDGTLKTSTGSHANRALVLGRMCSYWKNNQKRIMGQMCVWLNKSELDRTVTRHVDYEVDGLYGAIIPRIVTAGTITRRAVEPTWLTASNAYKDRIGSELKSMIQSPPGYHFVGADVDSQELWIAAVLGDAYFMREHGCTALGWMTLQGNKSDKTDLHSKTAEIAEISRDHAKVLNYGRIYGAGQTFAERLLQQFNPQLSDQEAKLKAANMYKQTKGQRNESFMFNALESVANSETPVTPVLGCRISKALEPRYVLDDFLTSRVNWVVQSSAVDYLHLMLVCMRWLLSSPTTGGIKGRFCVSIHDEVRYLVASPDRYRAALALQVTNLFVRAMFTHRLGMQDLPQ
;
A
#
# COMPACT_ATOMS: atom_id res chain seq x y z
N MET A 1 -14.60 15.65 -13.51
CA MET A 1 -14.40 16.94 -14.20
C MET A 1 -13.11 17.59 -13.76
N ASN A 2 -12.48 18.31 -14.67
CA ASN A 2 -11.40 19.26 -14.35
C ASN A 2 -11.87 20.41 -13.42
N GLU A 3 -13.19 20.60 -13.30
CA GLU A 3 -13.88 21.65 -12.52
C GLU A 3 -14.06 21.36 -11.01
N GLY A 4 -13.49 20.26 -10.48
CA GLY A 4 -13.46 19.97 -9.04
C GLY A 4 -14.66 19.18 -8.46
N ASN A 5 -14.82 19.19 -7.14
CA ASN A 5 -15.75 18.36 -6.36
C ASN A 5 -17.15 18.98 -6.20
N TYR A 6 -17.72 19.56 -7.26
CA TYR A 6 -19.03 20.23 -7.19
C TYR A 6 -20.15 19.35 -7.76
N PRO A 7 -21.33 19.33 -7.12
CA PRO A 7 -22.49 18.68 -7.71
C PRO A 7 -22.95 19.46 -8.95
N THR A 8 -23.28 18.73 -10.02
CA THR A 8 -23.61 19.31 -11.33
C THR A 8 -25.10 19.16 -11.65
N ILE A 9 -25.58 17.92 -11.67
CA ILE A 9 -27.00 17.57 -11.81
C ILE A 9 -27.33 16.42 -10.88
N ALA A 10 -28.59 16.31 -10.49
CA ALA A 10 -29.11 15.17 -9.75
C ALA A 10 -30.54 14.85 -10.18
N THR A 11 -30.90 13.58 -10.15
CA THR A 11 -32.27 13.11 -10.43
C THR A 11 -32.71 12.16 -9.33
N ALA A 12 -33.99 12.17 -9.00
CA ALA A 12 -34.58 11.23 -8.06
C ALA A 12 -36.03 10.95 -8.46
N VAL A 13 -36.56 9.81 -8.02
CA VAL A 13 -37.94 9.41 -8.30
C VAL A 13 -38.62 8.93 -7.02
N SER A 14 -39.87 9.33 -6.83
CA SER A 14 -40.75 8.81 -5.78
C SER A 14 -41.91 8.04 -6.38
N ALA A 15 -42.85 7.60 -5.54
CA ALA A 15 -44.09 6.98 -6.02
C ALA A 15 -44.97 7.94 -6.85
N LYS A 16 -44.86 9.27 -6.63
CA LYS A 16 -45.76 10.26 -7.21
C LYS A 16 -45.09 11.25 -8.19
N HIS A 17 -43.80 11.52 -8.00
CA HIS A 17 -43.10 12.59 -8.72
C HIS A 17 -41.68 12.18 -9.10
N TRP A 18 -41.21 12.74 -10.21
CA TRP A 18 -39.79 12.86 -10.54
C TRP A 18 -39.25 14.18 -10.01
N TYR A 19 -38.01 14.15 -9.55
CA TYR A 19 -37.27 15.30 -9.06
C TYR A 19 -35.99 15.44 -9.87
N SER A 20 -35.64 16.68 -10.18
CA SER A 20 -34.37 17.06 -10.78
C SER A 20 -33.80 18.24 -10.03
N TRP A 21 -32.49 18.26 -9.86
CA TRP A 21 -31.73 19.39 -9.36
C TRP A 21 -30.60 19.70 -10.34
N THR A 22 -30.38 20.97 -10.59
CA THR A 22 -29.34 21.44 -11.51
C THR A 22 -28.56 22.54 -10.81
N SER A 23 -27.25 22.43 -10.88
CA SER A 23 -26.33 23.39 -10.30
C SER A 23 -26.45 24.76 -10.97
N GLU A 24 -26.35 25.84 -10.19
CA GLU A 24 -26.38 27.19 -10.75
C GLU A 24 -25.23 27.44 -11.74
N TYR A 25 -24.11 26.73 -11.58
CA TYR A 25 -22.95 26.82 -12.48
C TYR A 25 -23.21 26.22 -13.87
N VAL A 26 -24.15 25.27 -13.98
CA VAL A 26 -24.62 24.78 -15.28
C VAL A 26 -25.50 25.85 -15.93
N LEU A 27 -26.30 26.58 -15.14
CA LEU A 27 -27.23 27.58 -15.67
C LEU A 27 -26.57 28.93 -16.02
N ARG A 28 -25.44 29.26 -15.38
CA ARG A 28 -24.78 30.57 -15.53
C ARG A 28 -23.27 30.42 -15.56
N ASP A 29 -22.62 31.22 -16.41
CA ASP A 29 -21.17 31.43 -16.37
C ASP A 29 -20.77 32.28 -15.18
N LYS A 30 -20.55 31.62 -14.04
CA LYS A 30 -19.95 32.22 -12.85
C LYS A 30 -18.50 31.79 -12.74
N PHE A 31 -17.59 32.75 -12.59
CA PHE A 31 -16.19 32.48 -12.27
C PHE A 31 -16.07 31.81 -10.90
N ARG A 32 -15.19 30.80 -10.80
CA ARG A 32 -14.86 30.13 -9.54
C ARG A 32 -13.47 30.54 -9.07
N TRP A 33 -13.38 31.03 -7.84
CA TRP A 33 -12.10 31.30 -7.17
C TRP A 33 -11.65 30.16 -6.25
N ALA A 34 -12.58 29.28 -5.82
CA ALA A 34 -12.31 28.19 -4.87
C ALA A 34 -12.52 26.80 -5.50
N ASN A 35 -11.66 25.85 -5.13
CA ASN A 35 -11.74 24.46 -5.58
C ASN A 35 -12.65 23.58 -4.69
N GLU A 36 -13.09 24.09 -3.53
CA GLU A 36 -13.87 23.36 -2.53
C GLU A 36 -15.30 23.88 -2.43
N PRO A 37 -16.32 22.99 -2.37
CA PRO A 37 -17.71 23.40 -2.30
C PRO A 37 -18.09 23.97 -0.93
N HIS A 38 -18.90 25.04 -0.94
CA HIS A 38 -19.57 25.52 0.27
C HIS A 38 -20.94 24.86 0.44
N LEU A 39 -21.51 24.97 1.64
CA LEU A 39 -22.81 24.38 2.00
C LEU A 39 -23.95 24.84 1.06
N GLN A 40 -23.84 26.01 0.44
CA GLN A 40 -24.84 26.55 -0.49
C GLN A 40 -24.78 25.91 -1.88
N ASP A 41 -23.62 25.39 -2.28
CA ASP A 41 -23.42 24.72 -3.57
C ASP A 41 -23.96 23.28 -3.56
N LEU A 42 -24.21 22.72 -2.36
CA LEU A 42 -24.66 21.34 -2.17
C LEU A 42 -26.17 21.17 -2.37
N ILE A 43 -26.59 19.93 -2.61
CA ILE A 43 -27.97 19.57 -2.92
C ILE A 43 -28.82 19.60 -1.63
N PRO A 44 -29.83 20.48 -1.52
CA PRO A 44 -30.73 20.50 -0.37
C PRO A 44 -31.85 19.47 -0.55
N LEU A 45 -31.94 18.47 0.34
CA LEU A 45 -32.99 17.43 0.28
C LEU A 45 -34.05 17.54 1.37
N GLU A 46 -33.70 18.16 2.50
CA GLU A 46 -34.57 18.26 3.67
C GLU A 46 -34.90 19.72 4.04
N THR A 47 -34.08 20.67 3.60
CA THR A 47 -34.22 22.11 3.88
C THR A 47 -34.67 22.90 2.66
N LYS A 48 -35.29 24.06 2.90
CA LYS A 48 -35.56 25.04 1.84
C LYS A 48 -34.25 25.70 1.38
N PRO A 49 -34.15 26.18 0.13
CA PRO A 49 -32.98 26.92 -0.35
C PRO A 49 -32.61 28.06 0.63
N GLY A 50 -31.31 28.17 0.94
CA GLY A 50 -30.78 29.17 1.89
C GLY A 50 -31.10 28.91 3.37
N LYS A 51 -31.91 27.91 3.73
CA LYS A 51 -32.21 27.56 5.13
C LYS A 51 -31.43 26.33 5.58
N ILE A 52 -31.21 26.23 6.89
CA ILE A 52 -30.44 25.15 7.55
C ILE A 52 -31.33 24.37 8.55
N VAL A 53 -32.47 24.96 8.88
CA VAL A 53 -33.45 24.39 9.81
C VAL A 53 -34.51 23.63 9.00
N PRO A 54 -34.99 22.47 9.49
CA PRO A 54 -36.09 21.76 8.85
C PRO A 54 -37.35 22.65 8.76
N PRO A 55 -38.18 22.51 7.70
CA PRO A 55 -39.35 23.36 7.46
C PRO A 55 -40.34 23.46 8.63
N GLU A 56 -40.48 22.41 9.43
CA GLU A 56 -41.40 22.31 10.58
C GLU A 56 -40.67 22.28 11.94
N GLY A 57 -39.37 22.62 11.97
CA GLY A 57 -38.56 22.55 13.19
C GLY A 57 -38.22 21.12 13.65
N LYS A 58 -38.70 20.08 12.95
CA LYS A 58 -38.39 18.67 13.20
C LYS A 58 -37.91 17.96 11.94
N TRP A 59 -36.87 17.14 12.07
CA TRP A 59 -36.40 16.26 11.00
C TRP A 59 -37.36 15.09 10.82
N GLN A 60 -37.81 14.85 9.59
CA GLN A 60 -38.71 13.76 9.26
C GLN A 60 -37.90 12.51 8.85
N PRO A 61 -38.28 11.30 9.30
CA PRO A 61 -37.60 10.08 8.89
C PRO A 61 -37.81 9.84 7.39
N ARG A 62 -36.71 9.72 6.65
CA ARG A 62 -36.72 9.51 5.19
C ARG A 62 -35.62 8.52 4.80
N LEU A 63 -35.85 7.78 3.73
CA LEU A 63 -34.90 6.82 3.18
C LEU A 63 -34.61 7.16 1.71
N ILE A 64 -33.34 7.32 1.37
CA ILE A 64 -32.87 7.42 -0.01
C ILE A 64 -32.23 6.10 -0.39
N ILE A 65 -32.60 5.60 -1.56
CA ILE A 65 -32.03 4.38 -2.14
C ILE A 65 -31.23 4.79 -3.37
N GLY A 66 -29.97 4.40 -3.43
CA GLY A 66 -29.08 4.71 -4.54
C GLY A 66 -28.19 3.52 -4.88
N HIS A 67 -27.40 3.66 -5.93
CA HIS A 67 -26.33 2.72 -6.28
C HIS A 67 -24.99 3.41 -6.06
N ASN A 68 -24.14 2.85 -5.19
CA ASN A 68 -22.98 3.54 -4.65
C ASN A 68 -23.36 4.86 -3.95
N VAL A 69 -24.44 4.81 -3.15
CA VAL A 69 -25.09 6.00 -2.56
C VAL A 69 -24.16 6.82 -1.64
N GLY A 70 -23.07 6.24 -1.14
CA GLY A 70 -22.06 6.95 -0.36
C GLY A 70 -21.42 8.10 -1.15
N PHE A 71 -21.30 7.96 -2.48
CA PHE A 71 -20.88 9.04 -3.37
C PHE A 71 -21.91 10.17 -3.42
N ASP A 72 -23.18 9.84 -3.68
CA ASP A 72 -24.27 10.81 -3.77
C ASP A 72 -24.51 11.54 -2.44
N ARG A 73 -24.45 10.79 -1.33
CA ARG A 73 -24.59 11.32 0.03
C ARG A 73 -23.61 12.44 0.32
N ALA A 74 -22.37 12.35 -0.18
CA ALA A 74 -21.37 13.38 0.04
C ALA A 74 -21.82 14.73 -0.54
N PHE A 75 -22.70 14.77 -1.54
CA PHE A 75 -23.20 16.02 -2.12
C PHE A 75 -24.48 16.56 -1.46
N VAL A 76 -24.98 15.90 -0.41
CA VAL A 76 -26.20 16.32 0.29
C VAL A 76 -25.86 17.31 1.39
N LYS A 77 -26.46 18.51 1.29
CA LYS A 77 -26.21 19.65 2.17
C LYS A 77 -26.35 19.30 3.65
N GLU A 78 -27.48 18.72 4.05
CA GLU A 78 -27.82 18.53 5.46
C GLU A 78 -26.94 17.49 6.17
N GLN A 79 -26.19 16.68 5.41
CA GLN A 79 -25.30 15.67 5.99
C GLN A 79 -24.09 16.28 6.71
N TYR A 80 -23.71 17.52 6.35
CA TYR A 80 -22.59 18.27 6.92
C TYR A 80 -22.92 19.01 8.22
N LEU A 81 -24.20 19.06 8.62
CA LEU A 81 -24.58 19.69 9.89
C LEU A 81 -24.03 18.88 11.07
N THR A 82 -23.56 19.53 12.14
CA THR A 82 -22.97 18.83 13.29
C THR A 82 -23.98 17.85 13.92
N GLN A 83 -25.23 18.28 14.06
CA GLN A 83 -26.33 17.42 14.50
C GLN A 83 -26.85 16.60 13.32
N GLY A 84 -26.94 15.28 13.49
CA GLY A 84 -27.41 14.38 12.44
C GLY A 84 -28.91 14.52 12.16
N THR A 85 -29.29 14.39 10.88
CA THR A 85 -30.69 14.33 10.48
C THR A 85 -31.28 12.91 10.61
N GLN A 86 -32.58 12.78 10.35
CA GLN A 86 -33.28 11.48 10.33
C GLN A 86 -33.31 10.84 8.93
N LEU A 87 -32.61 11.46 7.96
CA LEU A 87 -32.39 10.88 6.65
C LEU A 87 -31.40 9.72 6.74
N ARG A 88 -31.71 8.63 6.05
CA ARG A 88 -30.82 7.48 5.91
C ARG A 88 -30.67 7.09 4.44
N PHE A 89 -29.58 6.39 4.15
CA PHE A 89 -29.21 5.99 2.81
C PHE A 89 -29.05 4.47 2.76
N LEU A 90 -29.65 3.85 1.75
CA LEU A 90 -29.52 2.43 1.47
C LEU A 90 -28.88 2.24 0.09
N ASP A 91 -27.87 1.39 0.06
CA ASP A 91 -27.05 1.19 -1.12
C ASP A 91 -27.35 -0.16 -1.79
N THR A 92 -27.85 -0.10 -3.02
CA THR A 92 -28.10 -1.29 -3.84
C THR A 92 -26.81 -2.01 -4.24
N MET A 93 -25.67 -1.30 -4.34
CA MET A 93 -24.37 -1.92 -4.59
C MET A 93 -23.95 -2.77 -3.38
N SER A 94 -24.08 -2.25 -2.17
CA SER A 94 -23.85 -2.99 -0.92
C SER A 94 -24.77 -4.22 -0.79
N MET A 95 -26.07 -4.08 -1.08
CA MET A 95 -27.00 -5.21 -1.10
C MET A 95 -26.55 -6.29 -2.11
N HIS A 96 -26.22 -5.88 -3.33
CA HIS A 96 -25.72 -6.79 -4.36
C HIS A 96 -24.44 -7.52 -3.92
N ILE A 97 -23.46 -6.82 -3.34
CA ILE A 97 -22.20 -7.43 -2.90
C ILE A 97 -22.45 -8.45 -1.78
N ALA A 98 -23.34 -8.14 -0.83
CA ALA A 98 -23.70 -9.07 0.24
C ALA A 98 -24.41 -10.34 -0.30
N ILE A 99 -25.21 -10.19 -1.37
CA ILE A 99 -26.08 -11.23 -1.93
C ILE A 99 -25.36 -12.09 -2.99
N CYS A 100 -24.63 -11.45 -3.91
CA CYS A 100 -24.06 -12.02 -5.14
C CYS A 100 -22.58 -11.66 -5.34
N GLY A 101 -21.93 -11.03 -4.36
CA GLY A 101 -20.55 -10.59 -4.49
C GLY A 101 -19.54 -11.73 -4.63
N GLN A 102 -18.47 -11.46 -5.36
CA GLN A 102 -17.35 -12.37 -5.61
C GLN A 102 -16.14 -12.04 -4.72
N THR A 103 -15.39 -13.07 -4.28
CA THR A 103 -14.07 -12.89 -3.65
C THR A 103 -13.05 -12.30 -4.63
N SER A 104 -11.95 -11.75 -4.13
CA SER A 104 -10.85 -11.25 -4.97
C SER A 104 -10.34 -12.30 -5.95
N PHE A 105 -10.23 -13.56 -5.50
CA PHE A 105 -9.80 -14.67 -6.33
C PHE A 105 -10.88 -15.11 -7.31
N GLN A 106 -12.16 -15.15 -6.92
CA GLN A 106 -13.27 -15.40 -7.86
C GLN A 106 -13.38 -14.32 -8.94
N ARG A 107 -13.18 -13.04 -8.61
CA ARG A 107 -13.12 -11.95 -9.60
C ARG A 107 -12.00 -12.17 -10.62
N LEU A 108 -10.87 -12.71 -10.17
CA LEU A 108 -9.76 -13.06 -11.05
C LEU A 108 -10.15 -14.18 -12.01
N LEU A 109 -10.73 -15.26 -11.49
CA LEU A 109 -11.23 -16.38 -12.28
C LEU A 109 -12.33 -15.95 -13.27
N TYR A 110 -13.21 -15.04 -12.85
CA TYR A 110 -14.28 -14.49 -13.67
C TYR A 110 -13.70 -13.70 -14.86
N LYS A 111 -12.72 -12.82 -14.61
CA LYS A 111 -12.04 -12.04 -15.68
C LYS A 111 -11.18 -12.91 -16.60
N ALA A 112 -10.66 -14.01 -16.09
CA ALA A 112 -9.91 -14.99 -16.87
C ALA A 112 -10.81 -15.91 -17.71
N SER A 113 -12.11 -15.93 -17.46
CA SER A 113 -13.04 -16.79 -18.18
C SER A 113 -13.11 -16.39 -19.66
N GLY A 114 -12.80 -17.32 -20.57
CA GLY A 114 -12.84 -17.09 -22.02
C GLY A 114 -11.55 -16.55 -22.65
N LYS A 115 -10.50 -16.25 -21.86
CA LYS A 115 -9.16 -15.89 -22.36
C LYS A 115 -8.11 -16.68 -21.58
N GLY A 116 -7.14 -17.30 -22.27
CA GLY A 116 -6.01 -17.94 -21.59
C GLY A 116 -5.33 -16.95 -20.65
N SER A 117 -5.33 -17.23 -19.35
CA SER A 117 -4.73 -16.34 -18.35
C SER A 117 -3.31 -16.79 -18.05
N HIS A 118 -2.33 -15.90 -18.22
CA HIS A 118 -0.94 -16.13 -17.85
C HIS A 118 -0.68 -16.03 -16.34
N ARG A 119 -1.70 -15.76 -15.52
CA ARG A 119 -1.54 -15.61 -14.07
C ARG A 119 -1.47 -16.96 -13.36
N LYS A 120 -0.37 -17.16 -12.62
CA LYS A 120 -0.02 -18.41 -11.93
C LYS A 120 -1.12 -18.93 -11.00
N GLU A 121 -1.81 -18.06 -10.27
CA GLU A 121 -2.86 -18.45 -9.32
C GLU A 121 -4.04 -19.17 -10.01
N VAL A 122 -4.39 -18.71 -11.22
CA VAL A 122 -5.45 -19.31 -12.04
C VAL A 122 -5.01 -20.68 -12.56
N ILE A 123 -3.74 -20.78 -13.00
CA ILE A 123 -3.15 -22.02 -13.52
C ILE A 123 -2.98 -23.05 -12.39
N GLU A 124 -2.46 -22.66 -11.23
CA GLU A 124 -2.30 -23.53 -10.06
C GLU A 124 -3.65 -24.04 -9.55
N HIS A 125 -4.69 -23.21 -9.58
CA HIS A 125 -6.04 -23.64 -9.23
C HIS A 125 -6.57 -24.67 -10.22
N ALA A 126 -6.47 -24.41 -11.53
CA ALA A 126 -6.86 -25.37 -12.56
C ALA A 126 -6.07 -26.69 -12.46
N ASN A 127 -4.78 -26.62 -12.12
CA ASN A 127 -3.94 -27.80 -11.92
C ASN A 127 -4.32 -28.57 -10.65
N LYS A 128 -4.57 -27.88 -9.52
CA LYS A 128 -5.05 -28.53 -8.27
C LYS A 128 -6.40 -29.19 -8.45
N GLN A 129 -7.32 -28.58 -9.19
CA GLN A 129 -8.62 -29.17 -9.51
C GLN A 129 -8.45 -30.49 -10.27
N LYS A 130 -7.58 -30.51 -11.28
CA LYS A 130 -7.24 -31.74 -12.03
C LYS A 130 -6.54 -32.78 -11.17
N LEU A 131 -5.67 -32.37 -10.25
CA LEU A 131 -4.87 -33.28 -9.42
C LEU A 131 -5.70 -33.98 -8.32
N PHE A 132 -6.68 -33.29 -7.74
CA PHE A 132 -7.46 -33.78 -6.61
C PHE A 132 -8.85 -34.32 -6.97
N ASN A 133 -9.19 -34.45 -8.26
CA ASN A 133 -10.54 -34.83 -8.73
C ASN A 133 -11.67 -34.07 -8.01
N ARG A 134 -11.43 -32.80 -7.66
CA ARG A 134 -12.43 -32.00 -6.96
C ARG A 134 -13.54 -31.62 -7.94
N ALA A 135 -14.77 -31.86 -7.55
CA ALA A 135 -15.91 -31.39 -8.32
C ALA A 135 -15.89 -29.86 -8.31
N SER A 136 -15.74 -29.26 -9.48
CA SER A 136 -15.77 -27.81 -9.66
C SER A 136 -16.95 -27.45 -10.54
N SER A 137 -17.69 -26.42 -10.14
CA SER A 137 -18.82 -25.90 -10.89
C SER A 137 -18.51 -24.48 -11.36
N GLU A 138 -18.86 -24.16 -12.60
CA GLU A 138 -18.84 -22.78 -13.11
C GLU A 138 -20.18 -22.06 -12.88
N GLU A 139 -21.15 -22.71 -12.25
CA GLU A 139 -22.49 -22.15 -12.02
C GLU A 139 -22.46 -20.89 -11.16
N TRP A 140 -21.52 -20.80 -10.21
CA TRP A 140 -21.34 -19.59 -9.40
C TRP A 140 -21.03 -18.35 -10.26
N LYS A 141 -20.48 -18.50 -11.48
CA LYS A 141 -20.25 -17.38 -12.41
C LYS A 141 -21.55 -16.82 -12.99
N LYS A 142 -22.61 -17.63 -13.12
CA LYS A 142 -23.90 -17.21 -13.69
C LYS A 142 -24.73 -16.40 -12.69
N ILE A 143 -24.54 -16.66 -11.40
CA ILE A 143 -25.32 -16.05 -10.30
C ILE A 143 -24.59 -14.90 -9.60
N SER A 144 -23.39 -14.57 -10.07
CA SER A 144 -22.54 -13.51 -9.50
C SER A 144 -22.10 -12.54 -10.60
N GLY A 145 -21.81 -11.31 -10.20
CA GLY A 145 -21.47 -10.24 -11.14
C GLY A 145 -20.47 -9.24 -10.57
N MET A 146 -20.07 -8.31 -11.42
CA MET A 146 -19.29 -7.14 -11.00
C MET A 146 -20.20 -6.11 -10.36
N ASN A 147 -19.60 -5.20 -9.60
CA ASN A 147 -20.37 -4.31 -8.72
C ASN A 147 -20.96 -3.07 -9.42
N ASN A 148 -20.67 -2.81 -10.70
CA ASN A 148 -21.15 -1.58 -11.37
C ASN A 148 -22.64 -1.69 -11.72
N LEU A 149 -23.35 -0.56 -11.79
CA LEU A 149 -24.80 -0.54 -11.98
C LEU A 149 -25.24 -1.31 -13.24
N SER A 150 -24.54 -1.14 -14.36
CA SER A 150 -24.85 -1.83 -15.62
C SER A 150 -24.81 -3.35 -15.46
N ASP A 151 -23.76 -3.88 -14.85
CA ASP A 151 -23.57 -5.33 -14.70
C ASP A 151 -24.54 -5.89 -13.64
N VAL A 152 -24.82 -5.13 -12.58
CA VAL A 152 -25.84 -5.48 -11.56
C VAL A 152 -27.24 -5.47 -12.17
N PHE A 153 -27.55 -4.48 -13.01
CA PHE A 153 -28.83 -4.36 -13.70
C PHE A 153 -29.04 -5.54 -14.66
N GLN A 154 -28.01 -5.88 -15.44
CA GLN A 154 -28.04 -7.03 -16.33
C GLN A 154 -28.25 -8.34 -15.55
N LEU A 155 -27.53 -8.55 -14.43
CA LEU A 155 -27.63 -9.77 -13.65
C LEU A 155 -29.02 -9.98 -13.03
N HIS A 156 -29.61 -8.92 -12.46
CA HIS A 156 -30.85 -9.02 -11.67
C HIS A 156 -32.12 -8.80 -12.50
N CYS A 157 -32.04 -8.01 -13.58
CA CYS A 157 -33.20 -7.68 -14.42
C CYS A 157 -33.18 -8.41 -15.77
N GLY A 158 -32.04 -8.94 -16.22
CA GLY A 158 -31.91 -9.62 -17.52
C GLY A 158 -32.08 -8.70 -18.73
N GLU A 159 -32.00 -7.38 -18.52
CA GLU A 159 -32.15 -6.36 -19.56
C GLU A 159 -30.78 -5.98 -20.18
N GLU A 160 -30.81 -5.25 -21.29
CA GLU A 160 -29.59 -4.77 -21.95
C GLU A 160 -28.74 -3.87 -21.02
N PRO A 161 -27.41 -3.93 -21.15
CA PRO A 161 -26.50 -3.12 -20.35
C PRO A 161 -26.73 -1.62 -20.60
N LEU A 162 -26.57 -0.83 -19.55
CA LEU A 162 -26.71 0.63 -19.63
C LEU A 162 -25.56 1.21 -20.45
N GLU A 163 -25.86 2.26 -21.22
CA GLU A 163 -24.88 2.97 -22.05
C GLU A 163 -23.83 3.67 -21.19
N LYS A 164 -22.56 3.26 -21.26
CA LYS A 164 -21.49 3.76 -20.39
C LYS A 164 -20.80 5.04 -20.90
N SER A 165 -20.90 5.34 -22.19
CA SER A 165 -20.14 6.40 -22.87
C SER A 165 -20.48 7.82 -22.40
N LYS A 166 -21.76 8.10 -22.10
CA LYS A 166 -22.23 9.44 -21.71
C LYS A 166 -21.74 9.89 -20.34
N ARG A 167 -21.29 8.94 -19.49
CA ARG A 167 -20.72 9.24 -18.17
C ARG A 167 -19.37 9.96 -18.27
N ASP A 168 -18.58 9.67 -19.31
CA ASP A 168 -17.21 10.16 -19.41
C ASP A 168 -17.16 11.69 -19.54
N ILE A 169 -18.23 12.31 -20.02
CA ILE A 169 -18.41 13.77 -20.05
C ILE A 169 -18.38 14.38 -18.63
N PHE A 170 -18.94 13.70 -17.62
CA PHE A 170 -18.85 14.13 -16.22
C PHE A 170 -17.46 13.89 -15.60
N VAL A 171 -16.62 13.07 -16.22
CA VAL A 171 -15.30 12.73 -15.69
C VAL A 171 -14.23 13.62 -16.33
N GLU A 172 -14.23 13.71 -17.65
CA GLU A 172 -13.16 14.33 -18.45
C GLU A 172 -13.61 15.63 -19.14
N GLY A 173 -14.92 15.81 -19.33
CA GLY A 173 -15.48 16.99 -20.00
C GLY A 173 -15.47 18.28 -19.17
N THR A 174 -15.84 19.36 -19.84
CA THR A 174 -15.99 20.72 -19.29
C THR A 174 -17.43 21.04 -18.93
N MET A 175 -17.66 22.12 -18.17
CA MET A 175 -19.02 22.57 -17.86
C MET A 175 -19.80 23.01 -19.11
N ALA A 176 -19.10 23.49 -20.16
CA ALA A 176 -19.71 23.84 -21.44
C ALA A 176 -20.28 22.58 -22.14
N ASP A 177 -19.51 21.50 -22.18
CA ASP A 177 -19.96 20.23 -22.76
C ASP A 177 -21.22 19.70 -22.06
N VAL A 178 -21.31 19.86 -20.74
CA VAL A 178 -22.49 19.50 -19.95
C VAL A 178 -23.72 20.34 -20.31
N ARG A 179 -23.54 21.62 -20.63
CA ARG A 179 -24.64 22.49 -21.08
C ARG A 179 -25.11 22.12 -22.47
N ASP A 180 -24.18 21.88 -23.39
CA ASP A 180 -24.49 21.54 -24.77
C ASP A 180 -25.26 20.21 -24.86
N GLN A 181 -24.91 19.24 -24.02
CA GLN A 181 -25.54 17.91 -23.98
C GLN A 181 -26.50 17.71 -22.81
N PHE A 182 -27.01 18.81 -22.21
CA PHE A 182 -27.76 18.77 -20.95
C PHE A 182 -28.94 17.78 -20.97
N GLN A 183 -29.75 17.77 -22.02
CA GLN A 183 -30.94 16.90 -22.09
C GLN A 183 -30.59 15.43 -22.19
N GLU A 184 -29.53 15.09 -22.93
CA GLU A 184 -29.05 13.71 -23.05
C GLU A 184 -28.49 13.22 -21.71
N LEU A 185 -27.72 14.07 -21.03
CA LEU A 185 -27.15 13.78 -19.72
C LEU A 185 -28.20 13.66 -18.62
N MET A 186 -29.24 14.50 -18.62
CA MET A 186 -30.37 14.38 -17.70
C MET A 186 -31.16 13.09 -17.94
N THR A 187 -31.37 12.71 -19.20
CA THR A 187 -32.03 11.45 -19.58
C THR A 187 -31.21 10.24 -19.16
N TYR A 188 -29.88 10.31 -19.31
CA TYR A 188 -28.94 9.32 -18.81
C TYR A 188 -29.07 9.15 -17.29
N CYS A 189 -29.01 10.24 -16.51
CA CYS A 189 -29.19 10.18 -15.06
C CYS A 189 -30.55 9.61 -14.64
N ALA A 190 -31.63 10.02 -15.32
CA ALA A 190 -32.97 9.47 -15.05
C ALA A 190 -33.06 7.96 -15.36
N SER A 191 -32.36 7.50 -16.40
CA SER A 191 -32.28 6.08 -16.76
C SER A 191 -31.53 5.28 -15.71
N ASP A 192 -30.43 5.79 -15.17
CA ASP A 192 -29.70 5.19 -14.06
C ASP A 192 -30.57 5.08 -12.79
N VAL A 193 -31.36 6.11 -12.47
CA VAL A 193 -32.32 6.08 -11.35
C VAL A 193 -33.41 5.03 -11.59
N ARG A 194 -33.92 4.93 -12.82
CA ARG A 194 -34.91 3.91 -13.20
C ARG A 194 -34.34 2.49 -13.07
N ALA A 195 -33.12 2.27 -13.55
CA ALA A 195 -32.42 0.99 -13.40
C ALA A 195 -32.20 0.65 -11.93
N THR A 196 -31.74 1.61 -11.12
CA THR A 196 -31.55 1.44 -9.67
C THR A 196 -32.84 1.02 -8.97
N LYS A 197 -33.98 1.65 -9.31
CA LYS A 197 -35.30 1.27 -8.78
C LYS A 197 -35.70 -0.16 -9.15
N LYS A 198 -35.49 -0.57 -10.41
CA LYS A 198 -35.76 -1.94 -10.87
C LYS A 198 -34.88 -2.96 -10.12
N VAL A 199 -33.58 -2.69 -10.01
CA VAL A 199 -32.62 -3.52 -9.25
C VAL A 199 -33.07 -3.65 -7.80
N PHE A 200 -33.39 -2.54 -7.13
CA PHE A 200 -33.85 -2.57 -5.74
C PHE A 200 -35.11 -3.41 -5.56
N THR A 201 -36.07 -3.32 -6.49
CA THR A 201 -37.33 -4.09 -6.45
C THR A 201 -37.07 -5.60 -6.48
N LYS A 202 -36.03 -6.04 -7.17
CA LYS A 202 -35.60 -7.46 -7.21
C LYS A 202 -34.74 -7.85 -6.02
N LEU A 203 -33.80 -6.98 -5.60
CA LEU A 203 -32.89 -7.26 -4.50
C LEU A 203 -33.55 -7.22 -3.12
N TRP A 204 -34.57 -6.39 -2.92
CA TRP A 204 -35.14 -6.16 -1.59
C TRP A 204 -35.78 -7.41 -0.96
N PRO A 205 -36.65 -8.17 -1.66
CA PRO A 205 -37.19 -9.41 -1.11
C PRO A 205 -36.09 -10.43 -0.78
N GLU A 206 -35.10 -10.54 -1.67
CA GLU A 206 -33.98 -11.46 -1.49
C GLU A 206 -33.09 -11.06 -0.31
N PHE A 207 -32.89 -9.76 -0.10
CA PHE A 207 -32.18 -9.23 1.05
C PHE A 207 -32.90 -9.59 2.36
N GLN A 208 -34.22 -9.43 2.42
CA GLN A 208 -35.00 -9.77 3.61
C GLN A 208 -34.97 -11.28 3.92
N GLU A 209 -35.00 -12.12 2.89
CA GLU A 209 -34.89 -13.58 3.06
C GLU A 209 -33.50 -13.99 3.57
N ARG A 210 -32.44 -13.39 3.03
CA ARG A 210 -31.04 -13.73 3.34
C ARG A 210 -30.55 -13.13 4.65
N PHE A 211 -31.10 -12.00 5.05
CA PHE A 211 -30.73 -11.25 6.26
C PHE A 211 -31.99 -11.00 7.10
N PRO A 212 -32.52 -12.06 7.75
CA PRO A 212 -33.83 -12.01 8.41
C PRO A 212 -33.85 -11.10 9.64
N HIS A 213 -32.70 -10.86 10.27
CA HIS A 213 -32.63 -10.05 11.47
C HIS A 213 -32.60 -8.53 11.14
N PRO A 214 -33.51 -7.71 11.71
CA PRO A 214 -33.62 -6.28 11.37
C PRO A 214 -32.38 -5.46 11.74
N VAL A 215 -31.58 -5.93 12.71
CA VAL A 215 -30.32 -5.28 13.10
C VAL A 215 -29.34 -5.17 11.94
N THR A 216 -29.30 -6.15 11.02
CA THR A 216 -28.39 -6.06 9.87
C THR A 216 -28.69 -4.84 9.02
N LEU A 217 -29.97 -4.61 8.71
CA LEU A 217 -30.40 -3.42 7.98
C LEU A 217 -30.13 -2.14 8.79
N ALA A 218 -30.54 -2.11 10.06
CA ALA A 218 -30.39 -0.93 10.90
C ALA A 218 -28.92 -0.53 11.12
N GLY A 219 -28.03 -1.52 11.29
CA GLY A 219 -26.59 -1.34 11.40
C GLY A 219 -25.99 -0.77 10.10
N MET A 220 -26.39 -1.29 8.94
CA MET A 220 -25.98 -0.73 7.65
C MET A 220 -26.42 0.73 7.48
N LEU A 221 -27.65 1.07 7.86
CA LEU A 221 -28.17 2.45 7.78
C LEU A 221 -27.39 3.41 8.69
N GLU A 222 -27.07 3.01 9.92
CA GLU A 222 -26.30 3.85 10.84
C GLU A 222 -24.84 3.97 10.41
N MET A 223 -24.22 2.89 9.93
CA MET A 223 -22.85 2.90 9.40
C MET A 223 -22.70 3.85 8.19
N GLY A 224 -23.72 3.90 7.32
CA GLY A 224 -23.77 4.84 6.19
C GLY A 224 -23.88 6.32 6.60
N SER A 225 -24.13 6.63 7.87
CA SER A 225 -24.32 7.99 8.39
C SER A 225 -23.05 8.65 8.94
N ALA A 226 -21.88 8.02 8.73
CA ALA A 226 -20.57 8.47 9.15
C ALA A 226 -20.30 9.96 8.86
N TYR A 227 -19.57 10.61 9.77
CA TYR A 227 -19.32 12.05 9.79
C TYR A 227 -17.95 12.31 10.44
N LEU A 228 -17.07 13.04 9.78
CA LEU A 228 -15.75 13.37 10.30
C LEU A 228 -15.61 14.88 10.45
N PRO A 229 -15.59 15.43 11.68
CA PRO A 229 -15.39 16.87 11.86
C PRO A 229 -13.96 17.28 11.52
N LEU A 230 -13.83 18.49 10.98
CA LEU A 230 -12.57 19.13 10.65
C LEU A 230 -12.46 20.50 11.34
N ASN A 231 -11.22 20.93 11.53
CA ASN A 231 -10.88 22.29 11.90
C ASN A 231 -9.66 22.80 11.11
N SER A 232 -9.10 23.94 11.52
CA SER A 232 -7.89 24.54 10.96
C SER A 232 -6.66 23.63 10.94
N ALA A 233 -6.64 22.52 11.70
CA ALA A 233 -5.57 21.54 11.68
C ALA A 233 -5.46 20.81 10.33
N TRP A 234 -6.58 20.59 9.62
CA TRP A 234 -6.58 19.87 8.35
C TRP A 234 -5.78 20.56 7.23
N PRO A 235 -6.08 21.82 6.84
CA PRO A 235 -5.30 22.51 5.82
C PRO A 235 -3.84 22.70 6.24
N ARG A 236 -3.58 22.96 7.54
CA ARG A 236 -2.23 23.04 8.09
C ARG A 236 -1.48 21.72 7.92
N TYR A 237 -2.12 20.60 8.20
CA TYR A 237 -1.53 19.27 8.04
C TYR A 237 -1.21 18.97 6.58
N ILE A 238 -2.13 19.24 5.65
CA ILE A 238 -1.88 19.03 4.22
C ILE A 238 -0.70 19.87 3.76
N GLN A 239 -0.67 21.16 4.13
CA GLN A 239 0.42 22.06 3.79
C GLN A 239 1.75 21.58 4.37
N GLN A 240 1.80 21.28 5.68
CA GLN A 240 3.02 20.83 6.35
C GLN A 240 3.50 19.49 5.80
N ALA A 241 2.62 18.51 5.61
CA ALA A 241 2.98 17.22 5.07
C ALA A 241 3.51 17.32 3.63
N ASN A 242 2.89 18.17 2.78
CA ASN A 242 3.37 18.44 1.43
C ASN A 242 4.73 19.15 1.45
N SER A 243 4.88 20.23 2.21
CA SER A 243 6.15 20.96 2.30
C SER A 243 7.29 20.07 2.81
N THR A 244 7.06 19.30 3.88
CA THR A 244 8.06 18.36 4.41
C THR A 244 8.38 17.26 3.41
N TYR A 245 7.37 16.74 2.70
CA TYR A 245 7.59 15.75 1.64
C TYR A 245 8.44 16.34 0.50
N ASP A 246 8.12 17.55 0.03
CA ASP A 246 8.83 18.21 -1.07
C ASP A 246 10.26 18.59 -0.67
N GLU A 247 10.49 18.99 0.58
CA GLU A 247 11.82 19.18 1.16
C GLU A 247 12.62 17.87 1.19
N MET A 248 12.04 16.79 1.71
CA MET A 248 12.70 15.48 1.77
C MET A 248 12.94 14.88 0.38
N GLN A 249 12.03 15.09 -0.58
CA GLN A 249 12.23 14.67 -1.97
C GLN A 249 13.34 15.49 -2.64
N ARG A 250 13.42 16.80 -2.39
CA ARG A 250 14.53 17.64 -2.88
C ARG A 250 15.86 17.23 -2.25
N GLU A 251 15.90 16.96 -0.94
CA GLU A 251 17.08 16.46 -0.24
C GLU A 251 17.51 15.10 -0.83
N LEU A 252 16.58 14.15 -0.94
CA LEU A 252 16.81 12.84 -1.54
C LEU A 252 17.37 12.97 -2.96
N LYS A 253 16.78 13.82 -3.79
CA LYS A 253 17.22 14.08 -5.17
C LYS A 253 18.64 14.64 -5.18
N LYS A 254 18.97 15.62 -4.33
CA LYS A 254 20.33 16.17 -4.21
C LYS A 254 21.34 15.12 -3.76
N LEU A 255 21.01 14.29 -2.78
CA LEU A 255 21.89 13.20 -2.33
C LEU A 255 22.16 12.20 -3.45
N LEU A 256 21.13 11.85 -4.23
CA LEU A 256 21.28 10.98 -5.39
C LEU A 256 22.12 11.64 -6.50
N MET A 257 21.94 12.94 -6.74
CA MET A 257 22.76 13.69 -7.70
C MET A 257 24.23 13.69 -7.28
N ASN A 258 24.53 14.00 -6.02
CA ASN A 258 25.89 13.97 -5.49
C ASN A 258 26.53 12.57 -5.64
N LEU A 259 25.77 11.49 -5.37
CA LEU A 259 26.27 10.12 -5.58
C LEU A 259 26.56 9.83 -7.06
N ALA A 260 25.75 10.35 -7.98
CA ALA A 260 26.00 10.22 -9.42
C ALA A 260 27.22 11.02 -9.88
N ASP A 261 27.41 12.22 -9.32
CA ASP A 261 28.57 13.08 -9.59
C ASP A 261 29.86 12.45 -9.05
N GLU A 262 29.84 11.97 -7.80
CA GLU A 262 30.95 11.23 -7.17
C GLU A 262 31.31 9.98 -7.99
N ALA A 263 30.31 9.22 -8.45
CA ALA A 263 30.56 8.06 -9.31
C ALA A 263 31.20 8.45 -10.64
N CYS A 264 30.81 9.58 -11.26
CA CYS A 264 31.42 10.03 -12.51
C CYS A 264 32.90 10.38 -12.40
N LEU A 265 33.38 10.77 -11.22
CA LEU A 265 34.81 11.04 -11.01
C LEU A 265 35.68 9.80 -11.22
N LEU A 266 35.13 8.60 -10.97
CA LEU A 266 35.82 7.31 -11.16
C LEU A 266 36.19 7.03 -12.64
N LEU A 267 35.69 7.83 -13.58
CA LEU A 267 36.06 7.75 -14.99
C LEU A 267 37.51 8.19 -15.24
N GLN A 268 38.06 9.11 -14.44
CA GLN A 268 39.40 9.70 -14.70
C GLN A 268 40.52 8.67 -14.59
N ASP A 269 40.43 7.77 -13.62
CA ASP A 269 41.45 6.74 -13.31
C ASP A 269 40.99 5.31 -13.66
N GLU A 270 39.87 5.18 -14.38
CA GLU A 270 39.19 3.90 -14.66
C GLU A 270 38.87 3.04 -13.42
N GLU A 271 38.82 3.66 -12.23
CA GLU A 271 38.57 2.99 -10.94
C GLU A 271 37.21 2.29 -10.91
N TYR A 272 36.26 2.70 -11.74
CA TYR A 272 34.95 2.05 -11.87
C TYR A 272 35.07 0.56 -12.24
N LYS A 273 36.15 0.13 -12.91
CA LYS A 273 36.41 -1.28 -13.23
C LYS A 273 36.67 -2.11 -11.97
N ASN A 274 37.15 -1.48 -10.90
CA ASN A 274 37.42 -2.11 -9.61
C ASN A 274 36.22 -2.04 -8.64
N ASP A 275 35.13 -1.34 -9.00
CA ASP A 275 33.92 -1.21 -8.18
C ASP A 275 32.92 -2.36 -8.47
N PRO A 276 32.58 -3.23 -7.49
CA PRO A 276 31.66 -4.35 -7.70
C PRO A 276 30.22 -3.99 -8.10
N TRP A 277 29.80 -2.72 -7.95
CA TRP A 277 28.46 -2.26 -8.31
C TRP A 277 28.41 -1.51 -9.66
N LEU A 278 29.48 -0.83 -10.05
CA LEU A 278 29.48 0.11 -11.17
C LEU A 278 30.18 -0.40 -12.44
N TRP A 279 30.90 -1.52 -12.36
CA TRP A 279 31.68 -2.09 -13.46
C TRP A 279 30.87 -2.41 -14.74
N ASP A 280 29.58 -2.72 -14.60
CA ASP A 280 28.69 -3.14 -15.70
C ASP A 280 27.85 -2.01 -16.31
N LEU A 281 28.06 -0.76 -15.88
CA LEU A 281 27.39 0.40 -16.47
C LEU A 281 28.05 0.80 -17.80
N ASP A 282 27.31 1.48 -18.67
CA ASP A 282 27.85 1.98 -19.94
C ASP A 282 28.66 3.27 -19.75
N TRP A 283 29.97 3.09 -19.56
CA TRP A 283 30.94 4.17 -19.38
C TRP A 283 31.45 4.80 -20.70
N SER A 284 30.87 4.44 -21.85
CA SER A 284 31.32 4.99 -23.14
C SER A 284 31.13 6.51 -23.20
N THR A 285 32.13 7.22 -23.73
CA THR A 285 32.12 8.69 -23.82
C THR A 285 31.98 9.13 -25.28
N SER A 286 31.26 10.23 -25.49
CA SER A 286 31.18 10.86 -26.80
C SER A 286 32.25 11.95 -26.89
N ALA A 287 33.20 11.80 -27.82
CA ALA A 287 34.18 12.83 -28.09
C ALA A 287 33.53 14.11 -28.65
N TYR A 288 34.00 15.27 -28.20
CA TYR A 288 33.61 16.56 -28.78
C TYR A 288 34.21 16.69 -30.18
N LYS A 289 33.36 16.69 -31.23
CA LYS A 289 33.80 16.79 -32.62
C LYS A 289 33.55 18.19 -33.17
N LEU A 290 34.61 18.96 -33.38
CA LEU A 290 34.56 20.24 -34.11
C LEU A 290 34.30 20.00 -35.61
N LYS A 291 33.67 20.96 -36.30
CA LYS A 291 33.56 20.90 -37.77
C LYS A 291 34.95 21.05 -38.40
N LYS A 292 35.35 20.11 -39.26
CA LYS A 292 36.65 20.16 -39.98
C LYS A 292 36.76 21.37 -40.91
N ASN A 293 35.67 21.75 -41.57
CA ASN A 293 35.61 22.93 -42.44
C ASN A 293 34.48 23.86 -41.95
N GLY A 294 34.78 25.15 -41.80
CA GLY A 294 33.78 26.15 -41.44
C GLY A 294 32.69 26.24 -42.51
N SER A 295 31.43 26.13 -42.12
CA SER A 295 30.33 26.38 -43.05
C SER A 295 30.32 27.88 -43.38
N ALA A 296 30.49 28.24 -44.65
CA ALA A 296 30.48 29.62 -45.14
C ALA A 296 29.17 30.40 -44.84
N ALA A 297 28.14 29.73 -44.30
CA ALA A 297 26.85 30.29 -43.94
C ALA A 297 26.78 30.98 -42.56
N SER A 298 27.88 31.07 -41.82
CA SER A 298 27.95 31.84 -40.55
C SER A 298 29.04 32.89 -40.64
N ILE A 299 28.80 33.97 -41.38
CA ILE A 299 29.57 35.21 -41.22
C ILE A 299 29.16 35.76 -39.86
N SER A 300 30.01 35.58 -38.84
CA SER A 300 29.84 36.27 -37.57
C SER A 300 30.11 37.75 -37.82
N VAL A 301 29.07 38.59 -37.73
CA VAL A 301 29.20 40.05 -37.70
C VAL A 301 30.15 40.41 -36.55
N ASP A 302 31.11 41.32 -36.77
CA ASP A 302 31.98 41.79 -35.69
C ASP A 302 31.09 42.45 -34.63
N PRO A 303 31.08 41.96 -33.37
CA PRO A 303 30.25 42.52 -32.30
C PRO A 303 30.50 44.01 -32.02
N PHE A 304 31.56 44.58 -32.59
CA PHE A 304 31.99 45.95 -32.41
C PHE A 304 31.83 46.83 -33.67
N GLU A 305 31.27 46.32 -34.77
CA GLU A 305 31.03 47.09 -36.02
C GLU A 305 29.59 47.61 -36.18
N GLU A 306 28.62 47.17 -35.37
CA GLU A 306 27.24 47.70 -35.45
C GLU A 306 27.11 49.06 -34.74
N THR A 307 26.94 50.12 -35.53
CA THR A 307 26.56 51.47 -35.11
C THR A 307 25.03 51.63 -34.95
N ASP A 308 24.33 50.63 -34.40
CA ASP A 308 22.89 50.76 -34.12
C ASP A 308 22.65 50.69 -32.62
N THR A 309 22.57 51.88 -32.02
CA THR A 309 22.62 52.16 -30.59
C THR A 309 21.41 51.70 -29.77
N ASP A 310 20.37 51.09 -30.35
CA ASP A 310 19.04 51.10 -29.70
C ASP A 310 18.38 49.74 -29.40
N LEU A 311 19.02 48.58 -29.59
CA LEU A 311 18.32 47.29 -29.36
C LEU A 311 19.01 46.23 -28.48
N TYR A 312 20.24 46.45 -28.01
CA TYR A 312 20.87 45.54 -27.05
C TYR A 312 21.44 46.33 -25.86
N PRO A 313 20.86 46.22 -24.65
CA PRO A 313 21.50 46.74 -23.46
C PRO A 313 22.70 45.86 -23.16
N PHE A 314 23.89 46.25 -23.67
CA PHE A 314 25.14 45.73 -23.15
C PHE A 314 25.15 45.99 -21.63
N PRO A 315 25.47 44.99 -20.78
CA PRO A 315 25.60 45.21 -19.35
C PRO A 315 26.58 46.35 -19.09
N ASP A 316 26.21 47.35 -18.27
CA ASP A 316 27.00 48.58 -18.02
C ASP A 316 28.47 48.35 -17.63
N ARG A 317 28.84 47.12 -17.22
CA ARG A 317 30.23 46.69 -16.98
C ARG A 317 31.12 46.60 -18.24
N LEU A 318 30.57 46.81 -19.44
CA LEU A 318 31.31 46.76 -20.71
C LEU A 318 31.58 48.14 -21.33
N LYS A 319 31.16 49.23 -20.68
CA LYS A 319 31.56 50.59 -21.09
C LYS A 319 32.89 50.94 -20.41
N CYS A 320 33.99 50.69 -21.10
CA CYS A 320 35.31 51.18 -20.71
C CYS A 320 35.62 52.46 -21.50
N GLU A 321 36.19 53.48 -20.84
CA GLU A 321 36.60 54.72 -21.48
C GLU A 321 37.71 54.47 -22.53
N GLU A 322 37.62 55.13 -23.68
CA GLU A 322 38.55 54.97 -24.79
C GLU A 322 39.94 55.50 -24.43
N GLY A 323 40.94 54.59 -24.35
CA GLY A 323 42.34 54.97 -24.16
C GLY A 323 43.23 53.92 -23.50
N GLU A 324 42.66 52.91 -22.82
CA GLU A 324 43.46 51.88 -22.16
C GLU A 324 43.80 50.72 -23.12
N VAL A 325 45.09 50.40 -23.24
CA VAL A 325 45.64 49.28 -24.04
C VAL A 325 44.95 47.94 -23.72
N ALA A 326 44.48 47.77 -22.49
CA ALA A 326 43.74 46.60 -22.02
C ALA A 326 42.40 46.38 -22.76
N VAL A 327 41.72 47.45 -23.17
CA VAL A 327 40.42 47.38 -23.87
C VAL A 327 40.61 46.85 -25.29
N GLU A 328 41.67 47.27 -25.97
CA GLU A 328 41.97 46.82 -27.34
C GLU A 328 42.45 45.35 -27.35
N GLU A 329 43.20 44.94 -26.32
CA GLU A 329 43.59 43.55 -26.14
C GLU A 329 42.37 42.66 -25.84
N TYR A 330 41.45 43.12 -24.99
CA TYR A 330 40.19 42.44 -24.71
C TYR A 330 39.31 42.32 -25.97
N ARG A 331 39.10 43.42 -26.72
CA ARG A 331 38.37 43.41 -28.01
C ARG A 331 39.01 42.45 -29.01
N ARG A 332 40.35 42.40 -29.08
CA ARG A 332 41.08 41.46 -29.93
C ARG A 332 40.84 40.00 -29.52
N VAL A 333 40.80 39.70 -28.22
CA VAL A 333 40.48 38.35 -27.71
C VAL A 333 39.04 37.99 -28.04
N VAL A 334 38.08 38.89 -27.84
CA VAL A 334 36.66 38.66 -28.16
C VAL A 334 36.48 38.42 -29.67
N ARG A 335 37.08 39.25 -30.53
CA ARG A 335 37.07 39.03 -32.00
C ARG A 335 37.68 37.67 -32.38
N LYS A 336 38.77 37.25 -31.75
CA LYS A 336 39.36 35.91 -31.96
C LYS A 336 38.38 34.80 -31.58
N VAL A 337 37.62 34.95 -30.49
CA VAL A 337 36.61 33.97 -30.06
C VAL A 337 35.43 33.94 -31.05
N TYR A 338 34.93 35.09 -31.50
CA TYR A 338 33.85 35.14 -32.50
C TYR A 338 34.28 34.56 -33.86
N ALA A 339 35.53 34.78 -34.28
CA ALA A 339 36.07 34.16 -35.50
C ALA A 339 36.08 32.62 -35.43
N THR A 340 36.16 32.03 -34.23
CA THR A 340 36.06 30.58 -34.03
C THR A 340 34.63 30.01 -34.03
N ALA A 341 33.59 30.87 -34.06
CA ALA A 341 32.18 30.44 -34.09
C ALA A 341 31.85 29.54 -35.28
N SER A 342 32.48 29.79 -36.44
CA SER A 342 32.32 28.98 -37.66
C SER A 342 32.75 27.51 -37.52
N ARG A 343 33.59 27.20 -36.52
CA ARG A 343 34.08 25.85 -36.21
C ARG A 343 33.19 25.09 -35.23
N VAL A 344 32.21 25.77 -34.62
CA VAL A 344 31.29 25.17 -33.66
C VAL A 344 30.29 24.26 -34.40
N PRO A 345 30.03 23.03 -33.91
CA PRO A 345 29.05 22.12 -34.49
C PRO A 345 27.65 22.75 -34.54
N LYS A 346 26.91 22.54 -35.64
CA LYS A 346 25.54 23.08 -35.80
C LYS A 346 24.58 22.48 -34.76
N ASN A 347 24.80 21.20 -34.41
CA ASN A 347 24.14 20.52 -33.31
C ASN A 347 25.24 20.09 -32.32
N PRO A 348 25.40 20.75 -31.17
CA PRO A 348 26.37 20.34 -30.16
C PRO A 348 26.01 18.96 -29.61
N THR A 349 27.01 18.08 -29.48
CA THR A 349 26.83 16.80 -28.75
C THR A 349 26.51 17.11 -27.29
N PHE A 350 25.42 16.56 -26.78
CA PHE A 350 25.00 16.76 -25.40
C PHE A 350 26.04 16.19 -24.42
N MET A 351 26.56 17.03 -23.52
CA MET A 351 27.58 16.71 -22.50
C MET A 351 28.74 15.82 -23.01
N PRO A 352 29.60 16.32 -23.91
CA PRO A 352 30.73 15.55 -24.41
C PRO A 352 31.71 15.19 -23.28
N GLY A 353 32.30 14.00 -23.31
CA GLY A 353 33.21 13.51 -22.27
C GLY A 353 32.54 12.82 -21.06
N TYR A 354 31.22 12.94 -20.89
CA TYR A 354 30.49 12.21 -19.84
C TYR A 354 30.03 10.82 -20.32
N PRO A 355 29.88 9.84 -19.40
CA PRO A 355 29.41 8.50 -19.73
C PRO A 355 27.92 8.50 -20.15
N VAL A 356 27.50 7.50 -20.93
CA VAL A 356 26.11 7.40 -21.44
C VAL A 356 25.10 7.32 -20.31
N TRP A 357 25.35 6.47 -19.30
CA TRP A 357 24.41 6.32 -18.17
C TRP A 357 24.17 7.63 -17.42
N TYR A 358 25.16 8.52 -17.32
CA TYR A 358 25.03 9.81 -16.64
C TYR A 358 24.32 10.83 -17.52
N LYS A 359 24.56 10.82 -18.84
CA LYS A 359 23.83 11.64 -19.80
C LYS A 359 22.34 11.39 -19.78
N ASP A 360 21.94 10.12 -19.66
CA ASP A 360 20.52 9.75 -19.58
C ASP A 360 19.83 10.30 -18.33
N LEU A 361 20.61 10.64 -17.29
CA LEU A 361 20.10 11.25 -16.05
C LEU A 361 20.05 12.79 -16.10
N CYS A 362 20.60 13.44 -17.11
CA CYS A 362 20.59 14.89 -17.23
C CYS A 362 19.48 15.38 -18.18
N PRO A 363 18.71 16.41 -17.81
CA PRO A 363 17.70 17.00 -18.67
C PRO A 363 18.35 17.73 -19.84
N ARG A 364 17.66 17.80 -20.97
CA ARG A 364 18.19 18.52 -22.14
C ARG A 364 18.02 20.03 -21.94
N PRO A 365 18.92 20.89 -22.46
CA PRO A 365 18.84 22.34 -22.25
C PRO A 365 17.56 23.00 -22.79
N ASN A 366 16.86 22.32 -23.71
CA ASN A 366 15.62 22.81 -24.32
C ASN A 366 14.36 22.37 -23.55
N GLU A 367 14.50 21.59 -22.47
CA GLU A 367 13.36 21.14 -21.66
C GLU A 367 12.96 22.24 -20.64
N PRO A 368 11.66 22.44 -20.41
CA PRO A 368 11.18 23.49 -19.49
C PRO A 368 11.61 23.26 -18.04
N ASP A 369 11.91 22.02 -17.65
CA ASP A 369 12.37 21.62 -16.31
C ASP A 369 13.90 21.48 -16.23
N PHE A 370 14.65 22.20 -17.07
CA PHE A 370 16.11 22.10 -17.08
C PHE A 370 16.73 22.51 -15.73
N TYR A 371 17.48 21.58 -15.14
CA TYR A 371 18.29 21.81 -13.95
C TYR A 371 19.71 21.28 -14.19
N PRO A 372 20.77 22.01 -13.80
CA PRO A 372 22.15 21.55 -13.99
C PRO A 372 22.43 20.22 -13.26
N GLY A 373 23.08 19.27 -13.95
CA GLY A 373 23.46 17.97 -13.40
C GLY A 373 22.40 16.87 -13.58
N PRO A 374 22.55 15.71 -12.92
CA PRO A 374 21.76 14.51 -13.16
C PRO A 374 20.39 14.57 -12.49
N SER A 375 19.58 15.57 -12.82
CA SER A 375 18.30 15.84 -12.16
C SER A 375 17.18 14.87 -12.51
N ASN A 376 17.32 14.00 -13.50
CA ASN A 376 16.32 12.97 -13.80
C ASN A 376 16.51 11.70 -12.95
N ILE A 377 17.48 11.70 -12.03
CA ILE A 377 17.67 10.60 -11.09
C ILE A 377 16.50 10.47 -10.10
N SER A 378 16.05 9.24 -9.89
CA SER A 378 14.97 8.92 -8.96
C SER A 378 15.19 7.54 -8.35
N THR A 379 14.52 7.23 -7.24
CA THR A 379 14.54 5.88 -6.64
C THR A 379 13.95 4.78 -7.55
N GLN A 380 13.35 5.14 -8.68
CA GLN A 380 12.86 4.19 -9.69
C GLN A 380 13.87 3.93 -10.81
N SER A 381 14.91 4.77 -10.93
CA SER A 381 15.93 4.63 -11.96
C SER A 381 16.78 3.39 -11.67
N ARG A 382 17.03 2.53 -12.68
CA ARG A 382 17.76 1.27 -12.51
C ARG A 382 19.20 1.46 -12.01
N VAL A 383 19.79 2.61 -12.29
CA VAL A 383 21.17 2.96 -11.89
C VAL A 383 21.24 3.31 -10.39
N THR A 384 20.15 3.78 -9.77
CA THR A 384 20.14 4.28 -8.39
C THR A 384 20.52 3.24 -7.34
N PRO A 385 19.99 2.00 -7.35
CA PRO A 385 20.45 0.94 -6.44
C PRO A 385 21.96 0.69 -6.46
N LYS A 386 22.60 0.82 -7.64
CA LYS A 386 24.04 0.64 -7.83
C LYS A 386 24.84 1.84 -7.31
N LEU A 387 24.40 3.06 -7.61
CA LEU A 387 25.00 4.30 -7.09
C LEU A 387 24.94 4.39 -5.56
N MET A 388 23.88 3.85 -4.96
CA MET A 388 23.75 3.74 -3.50
C MET A 388 24.57 2.58 -2.90
N ARG A 389 25.25 1.78 -3.74
CA ARG A 389 25.98 0.56 -3.37
C ARG A 389 25.18 -0.32 -2.41
N LEU A 390 23.94 -0.64 -2.80
CA LEU A 390 23.04 -1.43 -1.97
C LEU A 390 23.56 -2.86 -1.78
N THR A 391 23.43 -3.37 -0.56
CA THR A 391 23.71 -4.74 -0.18
C THR A 391 22.45 -5.44 0.31
N TRP A 392 22.31 -6.71 -0.05
CA TRP A 392 21.31 -7.63 0.47
C TRP A 392 22.02 -8.72 1.27
N GLU A 393 21.75 -8.81 2.57
CA GLU A 393 22.45 -9.73 3.50
C GLU A 393 23.98 -9.54 3.50
N GLY A 394 24.44 -8.31 3.23
CA GLY A 394 25.86 -7.98 3.11
C GLY A 394 26.46 -8.21 1.72
N PHE A 395 25.72 -8.81 0.78
CA PHE A 395 26.17 -9.06 -0.58
C PHE A 395 25.73 -7.96 -1.57
N PRO A 396 26.57 -7.55 -2.54
CA PRO A 396 26.24 -6.54 -3.55
C PRO A 396 24.98 -6.90 -4.36
N VAL A 397 24.08 -5.93 -4.50
CA VAL A 397 22.87 -6.04 -5.31
C VAL A 397 23.19 -5.80 -6.78
N HIS A 398 22.72 -6.69 -7.65
CA HIS A 398 22.94 -6.65 -9.10
C HIS A 398 21.65 -6.94 -9.86
N TYR A 399 21.53 -6.40 -11.08
CA TYR A 399 20.37 -6.56 -11.95
C TYR A 399 20.71 -7.44 -13.14
N ASP A 400 19.93 -8.51 -13.34
CA ASP A 400 20.01 -9.39 -14.50
C ASP A 400 18.72 -9.31 -15.35
N ASP A 401 18.85 -9.33 -16.67
CA ASP A 401 17.71 -9.21 -17.59
C ASP A 401 16.75 -10.42 -17.52
N LYS A 402 17.27 -11.61 -17.20
CA LYS A 402 16.47 -12.85 -17.13
C LYS A 402 15.83 -13.06 -15.76
N HIS A 403 16.47 -12.66 -14.67
CA HIS A 403 16.02 -12.96 -13.31
C HIS A 403 15.56 -11.73 -12.51
N GLY A 404 15.87 -10.51 -12.97
CA GLY A 404 15.57 -9.25 -12.29
C GLY A 404 16.63 -8.88 -11.25
N TRP A 405 16.23 -8.15 -10.21
CA TRP A 405 17.16 -7.80 -9.12
C TRP A 405 17.49 -8.99 -8.20
N GLY A 406 18.77 -9.15 -7.92
CA GLY A 406 19.34 -10.17 -7.04
C GLY A 406 20.60 -9.67 -6.35
N TYR A 407 21.36 -10.58 -5.77
CA TYR A 407 22.63 -10.29 -5.11
C TYR A 407 23.70 -11.33 -5.50
N LEU A 408 24.96 -10.90 -5.46
CA LEU A 408 26.12 -11.68 -5.89
C LEU A 408 26.82 -12.33 -4.71
N VAL A 409 26.97 -13.65 -4.74
CA VAL A 409 27.63 -14.43 -3.68
C VAL A 409 28.90 -15.07 -4.25
N PRO A 410 30.05 -15.05 -3.55
CA PRO A 410 31.27 -15.71 -4.01
C PRO A 410 31.06 -17.21 -4.21
N HIS A 411 31.65 -17.77 -5.27
CA HIS A 411 31.66 -19.21 -5.50
C HIS A 411 33.02 -19.65 -6.06
N GLN A 412 33.60 -20.69 -5.47
CA GLN A 412 34.77 -21.36 -6.01
C GLN A 412 34.32 -22.37 -7.06
N GLU A 413 34.65 -22.12 -8.33
CA GLU A 413 34.62 -23.14 -9.38
C GLU A 413 35.93 -23.93 -9.31
N GLU A 414 35.85 -25.25 -9.10
CA GLU A 414 36.97 -26.15 -9.40
C GLU A 414 37.07 -26.25 -10.92
N LEU A 415 37.93 -25.44 -11.54
CA LEU A 415 38.27 -25.55 -12.95
C LEU A 415 38.92 -26.91 -13.20
N SER A 416 38.48 -27.63 -14.24
CA SER A 416 39.16 -28.85 -14.68
C SER A 416 40.55 -28.53 -15.26
N GLU A 417 41.51 -29.46 -15.17
CA GLU A 417 42.88 -29.27 -15.71
C GLU A 417 42.85 -28.85 -17.20
N VAL A 418 41.87 -29.34 -17.96
CA VAL A 418 41.65 -29.02 -19.37
C VAL A 418 41.18 -27.58 -19.58
N GLU A 419 40.35 -27.04 -18.69
CA GLU A 419 39.90 -25.64 -18.76
C GLU A 419 41.00 -24.66 -18.34
N GLN A 420 41.91 -25.07 -17.45
CA GLN A 420 43.08 -24.27 -17.09
C GLN A 420 44.09 -24.19 -18.25
N GLU A 421 44.29 -25.28 -18.98
CA GLU A 421 45.16 -25.30 -20.17
C GLU A 421 44.58 -24.50 -21.34
N LEU A 422 43.27 -24.56 -21.58
CA LEU A 422 42.60 -23.78 -22.63
C LEU A 422 42.69 -22.26 -22.36
N ARG A 423 42.57 -21.84 -21.10
CA ARG A 423 42.66 -20.43 -20.70
C ARG A 423 44.06 -19.84 -20.76
N ASN A 424 45.09 -20.69 -20.62
CA ASN A 424 46.49 -20.30 -20.78
C ASN A 424 46.92 -20.18 -22.25
N GLN A 425 46.12 -20.68 -23.19
CA GLN A 425 46.39 -20.60 -24.64
C GLN A 425 45.65 -19.45 -25.34
N GLU A 426 44.71 -18.77 -24.67
CA GLU A 426 44.08 -17.56 -25.19
C GLU A 426 45.02 -16.35 -25.02
N GLY A 427 45.73 -16.01 -26.10
CA GLY A 427 46.56 -14.80 -26.17
C GLY A 427 45.77 -13.50 -25.98
N PRO A 428 46.45 -12.35 -25.75
CA PRO A 428 45.87 -11.10 -25.26
C PRO A 428 44.94 -10.34 -26.22
N GLU A 429 44.47 -10.94 -27.33
CA GLU A 429 43.77 -10.22 -28.42
C GLU A 429 42.27 -10.53 -28.57
N GLN A 430 41.62 -11.15 -27.58
CA GLN A 430 40.15 -11.29 -27.59
C GLN A 430 39.48 -10.35 -26.59
N LYS A 431 39.17 -9.15 -27.12
CA LYS A 431 38.08 -8.21 -26.80
C LYS A 431 37.75 -7.92 -25.32
N GLU A 432 38.03 -6.67 -24.98
CA GLU A 432 37.45 -5.81 -23.94
C GLU A 432 35.99 -6.11 -23.52
N GLU A 433 35.76 -7.16 -22.73
CA GLU A 433 34.61 -7.21 -21.84
C GLU A 433 35.09 -6.87 -20.43
N ALA A 434 34.42 -5.91 -19.77
CA ALA A 434 34.73 -5.52 -18.39
C ALA A 434 34.56 -6.75 -17.48
N LYS A 435 35.68 -7.33 -17.05
CA LYS A 435 35.70 -8.49 -16.16
C LYS A 435 35.30 -8.04 -14.75
N PHE A 436 34.40 -8.80 -14.11
CA PHE A 436 33.94 -8.53 -12.75
C PHE A 436 35.11 -8.46 -11.74
N PRO A 437 35.19 -7.42 -10.88
CA PRO A 437 36.31 -7.21 -9.96
C PRO A 437 36.23 -8.14 -8.74
N LEU A 438 36.63 -9.40 -8.93
CA LEU A 438 36.54 -10.45 -7.90
C LEU A 438 37.39 -10.13 -6.65
N GLN A 439 38.59 -9.55 -6.82
CA GLN A 439 39.50 -9.24 -5.70
C GLN A 439 38.93 -8.13 -4.80
N ALA A 440 38.50 -7.00 -5.37
CA ALA A 440 37.87 -5.91 -4.64
C ALA A 440 36.57 -6.36 -3.95
N PHE A 441 35.80 -7.23 -4.62
CA PHE A 441 34.61 -7.84 -4.03
C PHE A 441 34.93 -8.71 -2.80
N LEU A 442 35.96 -9.56 -2.86
CA LEU A 442 36.37 -10.40 -1.73
C LEU A 442 36.93 -9.57 -0.57
N GLU A 443 37.68 -8.51 -0.85
CA GLU A 443 38.16 -7.57 0.17
C GLU A 443 37.00 -6.84 0.86
N PHE A 444 36.02 -6.38 0.10
CA PHE A 444 34.80 -5.78 0.64
C PHE A 444 34.05 -6.76 1.57
N LEU A 445 33.92 -8.02 1.19
CA LEU A 445 33.27 -9.04 2.02
C LEU A 445 34.05 -9.33 3.31
N LYS A 446 35.38 -9.36 3.27
CA LYS A 446 36.22 -9.50 4.48
C LYS A 446 36.00 -8.36 5.46
N GLN A 447 35.80 -7.13 4.97
CA GLN A 447 35.53 -5.96 5.82
C GLN A 447 34.11 -5.95 6.38
N SER A 448 33.12 -6.41 5.60
CA SER A 448 31.70 -6.34 5.97
C SER A 448 31.20 -7.56 6.75
N LYS A 449 31.78 -8.75 6.56
CA LYS A 449 31.45 -10.02 7.24
C LYS A 449 32.71 -10.84 7.58
N PRO A 450 33.45 -10.50 8.66
CA PRO A 450 34.71 -11.16 9.01
C PRO A 450 34.58 -12.64 9.37
N GLU A 451 33.47 -13.02 10.02
CA GLU A 451 33.27 -14.39 10.56
C GLU A 451 32.98 -15.44 9.46
N GLU A 452 32.18 -15.09 8.44
CA GLU A 452 31.83 -15.98 7.31
C GLU A 452 32.98 -16.12 6.28
N CYS A 453 33.84 -15.11 6.15
CA CYS A 453 34.90 -15.04 5.12
C CYS A 453 36.26 -15.62 5.54
N SER A 454 36.42 -16.07 6.79
CA SER A 454 37.66 -16.69 7.31
C SER A 454 38.13 -17.90 6.48
N ASN A 455 37.23 -18.55 5.75
CA ASN A 455 37.51 -19.73 4.91
C ASN A 455 37.84 -19.42 3.42
N LEU A 456 37.84 -18.14 3.01
CA LEU A 456 38.00 -17.73 1.60
C LEU A 456 39.42 -17.23 1.23
N SER A 457 40.46 -17.65 1.96
CA SER A 457 41.84 -17.27 1.60
C SER A 457 42.23 -17.80 0.20
N CYS A 458 42.55 -16.87 -0.70
CA CYS A 458 43.18 -17.14 -1.98
C CYS A 458 44.70 -17.26 -1.74
N SER A 459 45.31 -18.26 -2.35
CA SER A 459 46.71 -18.65 -2.20
C SER A 459 47.70 -17.48 -2.38
N HIS A 460 48.34 -17.07 -1.30
CA HIS A 460 49.69 -16.55 -1.37
C HIS A 460 50.66 -17.67 -0.98
N SER A 461 51.60 -17.90 -1.89
CA SER A 461 52.87 -18.60 -1.75
C SER A 461 53.30 -18.95 -0.32
N THR A 462 53.63 -20.23 -0.13
CA THR A 462 54.74 -20.75 0.69
C THR A 462 55.36 -19.78 1.70
N ILE A 463 55.30 -20.19 2.98
CA ILE A 463 55.96 -19.69 4.20
C ILE A 463 54.94 -19.09 5.18
N ASP A 464 54.34 -19.98 5.96
CA ASP A 464 54.06 -19.79 7.39
C ASP A 464 53.83 -21.18 8.02
N VAL A 465 54.83 -22.04 7.81
CA VAL A 465 55.15 -23.10 8.77
C VAL A 465 56.08 -22.43 9.76
N LEU A 466 55.77 -22.56 11.06
CA LEU A 466 56.48 -22.05 12.25
C LEU A 466 55.82 -20.85 12.92
N ASN A 467 54.74 -21.11 13.67
CA ASN A 467 54.53 -20.45 14.96
C ASN A 467 53.58 -21.27 15.86
N THR A 468 54.08 -22.41 16.32
CA THR A 468 53.71 -22.96 17.63
C THR A 468 54.94 -23.63 18.19
N GLN A 469 55.46 -23.07 19.29
CA GLN A 469 56.52 -23.66 20.10
C GLN A 469 56.09 -25.08 20.51
N PHE A 470 56.75 -26.09 19.95
CA PHE A 470 56.65 -27.48 20.39
C PHE A 470 58.06 -27.97 20.69
N ASP A 471 58.23 -28.49 21.89
CA ASP A 471 59.50 -28.90 22.48
C ASP A 471 60.07 -30.13 21.74
N GLU A 472 61.16 -29.95 20.99
CA GLU A 472 61.71 -30.95 20.07
C GLU A 472 62.44 -32.13 20.75
N ASN A 473 62.60 -32.10 22.08
CA ASN A 473 63.50 -33.01 22.79
C ASN A 473 62.86 -34.25 23.45
N ALA A 474 61.60 -34.59 23.14
CA ALA A 474 60.88 -35.63 23.89
C ALA A 474 60.14 -36.71 23.08
N MET A 475 60.61 -37.11 21.89
CA MET A 475 60.01 -38.26 21.17
C MET A 475 61.02 -39.16 20.45
N ASP A 476 60.83 -40.47 20.60
CA ASP A 476 61.66 -41.54 20.06
C ASP A 476 61.47 -41.73 18.54
N LEU A 477 62.51 -42.23 17.86
CA LEU A 477 62.63 -42.29 16.39
C LEU A 477 61.54 -43.15 15.74
N HIS A 478 60.96 -44.10 16.47
CA HIS A 478 59.94 -45.01 15.98
C HIS A 478 58.55 -44.35 15.84
N GLU A 479 58.23 -43.34 16.68
CA GLU A 479 56.95 -42.62 16.62
C GLU A 479 56.92 -41.58 15.48
N LYS A 480 58.08 -41.06 15.07
CA LYS A 480 58.19 -40.13 13.93
C LYS A 480 57.80 -40.77 12.60
N LEU A 481 58.12 -42.06 12.40
CA LEU A 481 57.82 -42.78 11.15
C LEU A 481 56.32 -43.10 11.00
N GLN A 482 55.64 -43.49 12.09
CA GLN A 482 54.19 -43.73 12.06
C GLN A 482 53.38 -42.45 11.81
N HIS A 483 53.86 -41.30 12.29
CA HIS A 483 53.19 -40.01 12.07
C HIS A 483 53.30 -39.53 10.61
N TRP A 484 54.41 -39.83 9.93
CA TRP A 484 54.61 -39.50 8.51
C TRP A 484 53.79 -40.40 7.58
N ASP A 485 53.69 -41.70 7.86
CA ASP A 485 52.85 -42.62 7.06
C ASP A 485 51.35 -42.32 7.23
N THR A 486 50.92 -41.91 8.42
CA THR A 486 49.52 -41.51 8.67
C THR A 486 49.17 -40.19 7.98
N ALA A 487 50.15 -39.27 7.82
CA ALA A 487 49.97 -38.00 7.11
C ALA A 487 49.90 -38.17 5.59
N MET A 488 50.61 -39.16 5.02
CA MET A 488 50.60 -39.47 3.58
C MET A 488 49.33 -40.20 3.11
N GLN A 489 48.61 -40.90 4.00
CA GLN A 489 47.41 -41.69 3.66
C GLN A 489 46.07 -40.94 3.86
N GLY A 490 46.10 -39.70 4.35
CA GLY A 490 44.91 -38.87 4.49
C GLY A 490 44.38 -38.41 3.13
N LYS A 491 43.34 -39.08 2.59
CA LYS A 491 42.56 -38.55 1.45
C LYS A 491 42.21 -37.07 1.73
N PRO A 492 42.35 -36.17 0.74
CA PRO A 492 42.11 -34.75 0.96
C PRO A 492 40.69 -34.57 1.51
N LYS A 493 40.59 -33.99 2.72
CA LYS A 493 39.30 -33.61 3.30
C LYS A 493 38.64 -32.66 2.29
N LYS A 494 37.53 -33.09 1.68
CA LYS A 494 36.70 -32.22 0.84
C LYS A 494 36.41 -30.94 1.63
N LYS A 495 36.88 -29.79 1.14
CA LYS A 495 36.52 -28.49 1.70
C LYS A 495 34.99 -28.42 1.77
N LYS A 496 34.42 -28.11 2.94
CA LYS A 496 32.98 -27.88 3.08
C LYS A 496 32.58 -26.80 2.07
N LYS A 497 31.64 -27.12 1.17
CA LYS A 497 31.09 -26.16 0.21
C LYS A 497 30.49 -24.97 0.98
N PHE A 498 30.74 -23.76 0.50
CA PHE A 498 30.03 -22.56 0.94
C PHE A 498 28.58 -22.67 0.42
N GLU A 499 27.69 -23.24 1.22
CA GLU A 499 26.26 -23.37 0.91
C GLU A 499 25.54 -22.11 1.42
N HIS A 500 25.32 -21.15 0.52
CA HIS A 500 24.49 -19.98 0.81
C HIS A 500 23.01 -20.31 0.59
N THR A 501 22.17 -20.06 1.58
CA THR A 501 20.72 -20.28 1.51
C THR A 501 20.02 -19.09 0.86
N GLY A 502 19.42 -19.29 -0.32
CA GLY A 502 18.66 -18.26 -1.03
C GLY A 502 17.99 -18.78 -2.31
N VAL A 503 17.20 -17.93 -3.00
CA VAL A 503 16.54 -18.30 -4.26
C VAL A 503 17.57 -18.32 -5.40
N GLY A 504 18.22 -19.46 -5.60
CA GLY A 504 19.36 -19.67 -6.50
C GLY A 504 20.06 -21.00 -6.16
N PRO A 505 21.31 -21.23 -6.58
CA PRO A 505 22.18 -20.34 -7.34
C PRO A 505 21.91 -20.37 -8.86
N TYR A 506 21.78 -19.20 -9.48
CA TYR A 506 21.75 -19.05 -10.94
C TYR A 506 23.16 -18.68 -11.46
N ASN A 507 23.58 -19.32 -12.55
CA ASN A 507 24.80 -18.92 -13.26
C ASN A 507 24.45 -17.86 -14.31
N ILE A 508 24.93 -16.64 -14.09
CA ILE A 508 24.73 -15.48 -14.99
C ILE A 508 25.95 -15.20 -15.87
N GLY A 509 26.93 -16.11 -15.92
CA GLY A 509 28.12 -15.99 -16.77
C GLY A 509 29.22 -15.10 -16.19
N ILE A 510 29.13 -14.72 -14.91
CA ILE A 510 30.17 -13.94 -14.22
C ILE A 510 31.12 -14.91 -13.48
N PRO A 511 32.42 -14.98 -13.82
CA PRO A 511 33.36 -15.89 -13.17
C PRO A 511 33.53 -15.59 -11.68
N GLY A 512 33.50 -16.63 -10.84
CA GLY A 512 33.78 -16.54 -9.40
C GLY A 512 32.61 -16.07 -8.52
N VAL A 513 31.43 -15.81 -9.09
CA VAL A 513 30.21 -15.46 -8.33
C VAL A 513 28.98 -16.23 -8.82
N ARG A 514 28.03 -16.45 -7.91
CA ARG A 514 26.69 -16.99 -8.21
C ARG A 514 25.65 -15.92 -7.90
N PHE A 515 24.60 -15.90 -8.71
CA PHE A 515 23.49 -14.97 -8.55
C PHE A 515 22.34 -15.60 -7.77
N TYR A 516 21.83 -14.87 -6.77
CA TYR A 516 20.63 -15.24 -6.02
C TYR A 516 19.59 -14.15 -6.18
N LYS A 517 18.34 -14.54 -6.44
CA LYS A 517 17.23 -13.58 -6.59
C LYS A 517 16.83 -13.01 -5.25
N ILE A 518 16.48 -11.71 -5.23
CA ILE A 518 15.77 -11.14 -4.08
C ILE A 518 14.38 -11.80 -4.02
N PRO A 519 13.94 -12.31 -2.85
CA PRO A 519 12.64 -12.93 -2.71
C PRO A 519 11.50 -11.96 -3.07
N HIS A 520 10.59 -12.40 -3.93
CA HIS A 520 9.40 -11.61 -4.28
C HIS A 520 8.22 -11.96 -3.36
N LYS A 521 7.44 -10.95 -2.93
CA LYS A 521 6.30 -11.13 -2.02
C LYS A 521 5.27 -12.17 -2.50
N ASP A 522 5.03 -12.18 -3.80
CA ASP A 522 4.06 -13.06 -4.47
C ASP A 522 4.68 -14.41 -4.91
N GLY A 523 5.88 -14.73 -4.43
CA GLY A 523 6.57 -16.00 -4.64
C GLY A 523 7.85 -15.92 -5.48
N GLU A 524 8.69 -16.94 -5.34
CA GLU A 524 10.10 -16.99 -5.81
C GLU A 524 10.29 -16.88 -7.32
N HIS A 525 9.29 -17.24 -8.13
CA HIS A 525 9.40 -17.18 -9.59
C HIS A 525 9.25 -15.76 -10.15
N ASN A 526 8.62 -14.86 -9.41
CA ASN A 526 8.43 -13.47 -9.84
C ASN A 526 9.75 -12.70 -9.77
N ARG A 527 9.89 -11.68 -10.61
CA ARG A 527 11.09 -10.84 -10.67
C ARG A 527 10.87 -9.58 -9.84
N VAL A 528 11.88 -9.21 -9.05
CA VAL A 528 11.87 -7.91 -8.37
C VAL A 528 12.24 -6.83 -9.38
N GLY A 529 11.37 -5.84 -9.54
CA GLY A 529 11.58 -4.72 -10.47
C GLY A 529 12.35 -3.55 -9.87
N ASN A 530 12.14 -3.26 -8.58
CA ASN A 530 12.83 -2.20 -7.86
C ASN A 530 13.12 -2.62 -6.40
N PRO A 531 14.40 -2.70 -5.97
CA PRO A 531 14.77 -3.08 -4.60
C PRO A 531 14.48 -1.98 -3.56
N LEU A 532 14.20 -0.75 -4.01
CA LEU A 532 13.76 0.38 -3.18
C LEU A 532 12.23 0.56 -3.17
N ALA A 533 11.47 -0.44 -3.63
CA ALA A 533 10.02 -0.42 -3.53
C ALA A 533 9.55 -0.57 -2.07
N ARG A 534 8.32 -0.12 -1.78
CA ARG A 534 7.71 -0.11 -0.43
C ARG A 534 7.88 -1.44 0.33
N ASP A 535 7.70 -2.57 -0.36
CA ASP A 535 7.72 -3.89 0.26
C ASP A 535 9.13 -4.29 0.76
N TYR A 536 10.18 -3.71 0.17
CA TYR A 536 11.58 -3.99 0.49
C TYR A 536 12.22 -2.94 1.40
N LEU A 537 11.72 -1.69 1.37
CA LEU A 537 12.21 -0.64 2.28
C LEU A 537 12.03 -0.99 3.75
N MET A 538 11.04 -1.81 4.11
CA MET A 538 10.88 -2.31 5.48
C MET A 538 12.07 -3.21 5.91
N ARG A 539 12.73 -3.89 4.96
CA ARG A 539 13.88 -4.77 5.21
C ARG A 539 15.16 -4.03 5.56
N SER A 540 15.15 -2.70 5.51
CA SER A 540 16.25 -1.92 6.07
C SER A 540 16.27 -1.94 7.61
N GLU A 541 15.12 -2.14 8.26
CA GLU A 541 15.03 -2.23 9.73
C GLU A 541 15.62 -3.52 10.26
N ASP A 542 15.32 -4.63 9.60
CA ASP A 542 15.86 -5.97 9.90
C ASP A 542 17.37 -6.06 9.55
N GLY A 543 17.92 -5.04 8.88
CA GLY A 543 19.31 -5.00 8.45
C GLY A 543 19.63 -5.89 7.25
N THR A 544 18.62 -6.51 6.61
CA THR A 544 18.78 -7.29 5.38
C THR A 544 19.17 -6.40 4.20
N LEU A 545 18.53 -5.23 4.05
CA LEU A 545 18.86 -4.25 3.01
C LEU A 545 19.67 -3.10 3.62
N LYS A 546 20.92 -2.95 3.22
CA LYS A 546 21.82 -1.89 3.69
C LYS A 546 22.50 -1.19 2.53
N THR A 547 23.15 -0.06 2.79
CA THR A 547 24.10 0.56 1.87
C THR A 547 25.51 0.24 2.37
N SER A 548 26.43 -0.14 1.48
CA SER A 548 27.78 -0.57 1.85
C SER A 548 28.60 0.55 2.51
N THR A 549 28.49 1.77 1.99
CA THR A 549 29.36 2.89 2.36
C THR A 549 28.74 4.21 1.88
N GLY A 550 28.72 5.23 2.75
CA GLY A 550 28.29 6.59 2.40
C GLY A 550 27.22 7.16 3.34
N SER A 551 27.51 8.33 3.92
CA SER A 551 26.54 9.15 4.67
C SER A 551 25.32 9.48 3.80
N HIS A 552 25.57 9.87 2.53
CA HIS A 552 24.53 10.23 1.58
C HIS A 552 23.60 9.06 1.23
N ALA A 553 24.14 7.86 0.96
CA ALA A 553 23.34 6.69 0.59
C ALA A 553 22.45 6.20 1.74
N ASN A 554 22.99 6.12 2.96
CA ASN A 554 22.20 5.77 4.16
C ASN A 554 21.07 6.78 4.40
N ARG A 555 21.38 8.07 4.31
CA ARG A 555 20.37 9.14 4.45
C ARG A 555 19.29 9.05 3.36
N ALA A 556 19.68 8.80 2.11
CA ALA A 556 18.75 8.61 1.00
C ALA A 556 17.80 7.41 1.23
N LEU A 557 18.30 6.29 1.77
CA LEU A 557 17.47 5.13 2.12
C LEU A 557 16.44 5.47 3.21
N VAL A 558 16.86 6.18 4.26
CA VAL A 558 15.98 6.63 5.34
C VAL A 558 14.91 7.60 4.83
N LEU A 559 15.29 8.60 4.02
CA LEU A 559 14.34 9.55 3.41
C LEU A 559 13.34 8.84 2.49
N GLY A 560 13.81 7.87 1.70
CA GLY A 560 12.95 7.05 0.84
C GLY A 560 11.89 6.30 1.63
N ARG A 561 12.26 5.71 2.78
CA ARG A 561 11.32 5.08 3.71
C ARG A 561 10.30 6.09 4.27
N MET A 562 10.77 7.25 4.77
CA MET A 562 9.90 8.27 5.35
C MET A 562 8.87 8.84 4.37
N CYS A 563 9.26 8.98 3.10
CA CYS A 563 8.42 9.50 2.03
C CYS A 563 7.43 8.47 1.46
N SER A 564 7.68 7.16 1.64
CA SER A 564 6.92 6.08 0.99
C SER A 564 5.43 6.09 1.36
N TYR A 565 5.10 6.36 2.62
CA TYR A 565 3.70 6.41 3.05
C TYR A 565 2.94 7.57 2.40
N TRP A 566 3.48 8.79 2.47
CA TRP A 566 2.83 9.98 1.90
C TRP A 566 2.67 9.85 0.39
N LYS A 567 3.72 9.47 -0.35
CA LYS A 567 3.68 9.27 -1.81
C LYS A 567 2.52 8.39 -2.27
N ASN A 568 2.19 7.35 -1.50
CA ASN A 568 1.13 6.39 -1.85
C ASN A 568 -0.27 6.86 -1.45
N ASN A 569 -0.39 7.65 -0.37
CA ASN A 569 -1.69 8.03 0.20
C ASN A 569 -2.11 9.47 -0.10
N GLN A 570 -1.17 10.37 -0.42
CA GLN A 570 -1.39 11.81 -0.63
C GLN A 570 -2.53 12.08 -1.61
N LYS A 571 -2.57 11.42 -2.77
CA LYS A 571 -3.66 11.60 -3.75
C LYS A 571 -5.05 11.27 -3.18
N ARG A 572 -5.16 10.26 -2.31
CA ARG A 572 -6.43 9.86 -1.69
C ARG A 572 -6.85 10.79 -0.57
N ILE A 573 -5.87 11.29 0.20
CA ILE A 573 -6.06 12.23 1.30
C ILE A 573 -6.46 13.61 0.75
N MET A 574 -5.73 14.13 -0.24
CA MET A 574 -6.05 15.41 -0.89
C MET A 574 -7.32 15.36 -1.73
N GLY A 575 -7.70 14.18 -2.21
CA GLY A 575 -8.95 13.97 -2.95
C GLY A 575 -10.22 13.97 -2.08
N GLN A 576 -10.09 14.10 -0.75
CA GLN A 576 -11.24 14.16 0.15
C GLN A 576 -12.03 15.46 -0.04
N MET A 577 -13.36 15.35 -0.06
CA MET A 577 -14.23 16.51 -0.20
C MET A 577 -14.49 17.15 1.17
N CYS A 578 -13.84 18.30 1.40
CA CYS A 578 -13.98 19.11 2.60
C CYS A 578 -15.06 20.18 2.37
N VAL A 579 -15.91 20.39 3.36
CA VAL A 579 -16.92 21.48 3.33
C VAL A 579 -16.77 22.27 4.62
N TRP A 580 -16.47 23.56 4.46
CA TRP A 580 -16.29 24.51 5.56
C TRP A 580 -17.61 25.25 5.83
N LEU A 581 -17.93 25.40 7.12
CA LEU A 581 -19.17 25.98 7.61
C LEU A 581 -18.93 27.42 8.07
N ASN A 582 -19.82 28.33 7.68
CA ASN A 582 -19.81 29.70 8.16
C ASN A 582 -20.35 29.78 9.61
N LYS A 583 -20.06 30.89 10.30
CA LYS A 583 -20.54 31.14 11.68
C LYS A 583 -22.06 30.98 11.84
N SER A 584 -22.86 31.35 10.84
CA SER A 584 -24.33 31.21 10.85
C SER A 584 -24.79 29.76 10.68
N GLU A 585 -23.92 28.87 10.20
CA GLU A 585 -24.21 27.47 9.86
C GLU A 585 -23.76 26.51 10.97
N LEU A 586 -22.88 26.98 11.86
CA LEU A 586 -22.39 26.24 13.02
C LEU A 586 -23.45 26.13 14.14
N ASP A 587 -23.36 25.05 14.91
CA ASP A 587 -24.21 24.88 16.09
C ASP A 587 -23.90 25.97 17.14
N ARG A 588 -24.95 26.42 17.84
CA ARG A 588 -24.84 27.38 18.95
C ARG A 588 -23.98 26.85 20.08
N THR A 589 -23.91 25.53 20.27
CA THR A 589 -23.01 24.90 21.25
C THR A 589 -21.54 25.16 20.91
N VAL A 590 -21.18 25.20 19.62
CA VAL A 590 -19.81 25.46 19.18
C VAL A 590 -19.49 26.95 19.33
N THR A 591 -20.34 27.82 18.77
CA THR A 591 -20.08 29.27 18.70
C THR A 591 -20.09 30.00 20.04
N ARG A 592 -20.68 29.39 21.09
CA ARG A 592 -20.69 29.94 22.46
C ARG A 592 -19.59 29.37 23.36
N HIS A 593 -18.83 28.38 22.89
CA HIS A 593 -17.78 27.76 23.68
C HIS A 593 -16.60 28.71 23.86
N VAL A 594 -15.86 28.59 24.97
CA VAL A 594 -14.70 29.44 25.27
C VAL A 594 -13.59 29.26 24.24
N ASP A 595 -13.36 28.01 23.82
CA ASP A 595 -12.32 27.65 22.83
C ASP A 595 -12.74 27.88 21.37
N TYR A 596 -13.82 28.62 21.11
CA TYR A 596 -14.24 28.95 19.75
C TYR A 596 -13.40 30.11 19.19
N GLU A 597 -12.71 29.84 18.09
CA GLU A 597 -11.92 30.84 17.36
C GLU A 597 -12.75 31.43 16.23
N VAL A 598 -12.94 32.76 16.21
CA VAL A 598 -13.76 33.42 15.18
C VAL A 598 -13.14 33.29 13.79
N ASP A 599 -11.82 33.37 13.71
CA ASP A 599 -11.04 33.21 12.46
C ASP A 599 -10.70 31.73 12.18
N GLY A 600 -11.14 30.82 13.06
CA GLY A 600 -10.94 29.39 12.92
C GLY A 600 -11.81 28.79 11.82
N LEU A 601 -11.25 27.83 11.10
CA LEU A 601 -11.99 27.03 10.14
C LEU A 601 -12.66 25.87 10.87
N TYR A 602 -13.95 25.65 10.59
CA TYR A 602 -14.72 24.51 11.09
C TYR A 602 -15.49 23.89 9.93
N GLY A 603 -15.39 22.58 9.79
CA GLY A 603 -15.98 21.89 8.65
C GLY A 603 -16.18 20.41 8.92
N ALA A 604 -16.46 19.67 7.86
CA ALA A 604 -16.54 18.22 7.94
C ALA A 604 -16.22 17.54 6.61
N ILE A 605 -15.88 16.26 6.71
CA ILE A 605 -15.81 15.30 5.60
C ILE A 605 -16.91 14.28 5.81
N ILE A 606 -17.59 13.92 4.72
CA ILE A 606 -18.56 12.84 4.69
C ILE A 606 -17.92 11.67 3.94
N PRO A 607 -17.44 10.62 4.67
CA PRO A 607 -16.77 9.50 4.02
C PRO A 607 -17.73 8.74 3.10
N ARG A 608 -17.27 8.39 1.91
CA ARG A 608 -18.04 7.67 0.88
C ARG A 608 -18.03 6.16 1.16
N ILE A 609 -18.61 5.77 2.29
CA ILE A 609 -18.59 4.38 2.78
C ILE A 609 -19.56 3.52 1.96
N VAL A 610 -19.05 2.42 1.42
CA VAL A 610 -19.87 1.30 0.93
C VAL A 610 -20.14 0.40 2.12
N THR A 611 -21.38 0.33 2.60
CA THR A 611 -21.74 -0.30 3.88
C THR A 611 -21.52 -1.81 3.87
N ALA A 612 -21.66 -2.48 2.73
CA ALA A 612 -21.22 -3.86 2.53
C ALA A 612 -20.38 -3.95 1.25
N GLY A 613 -19.10 -3.57 1.35
CA GLY A 613 -18.17 -3.55 0.21
C GLY A 613 -17.44 -4.87 -0.04
N THR A 614 -17.48 -5.80 0.91
CA THR A 614 -16.89 -7.14 0.80
C THR A 614 -17.95 -8.24 0.92
N ILE A 615 -17.64 -9.46 0.50
CA ILE A 615 -18.49 -10.64 0.70
C ILE A 615 -18.75 -10.97 2.19
N THR A 616 -17.87 -10.48 3.07
CA THR A 616 -18.01 -10.60 4.53
C THR A 616 -18.87 -9.48 5.11
N ARG A 617 -19.49 -8.65 4.25
CA ARG A 617 -20.32 -7.49 4.60
C ARG A 617 -19.57 -6.37 5.32
N ARG A 618 -18.24 -6.36 5.28
CA ARG A 618 -17.45 -5.25 5.84
C ARG A 618 -17.64 -4.00 5.01
N ALA A 619 -17.67 -2.87 5.71
CA ALA A 619 -17.62 -1.58 5.06
C ALA A 619 -16.29 -1.37 4.34
N VAL A 620 -16.35 -0.65 3.21
CA VAL A 620 -15.16 -0.30 2.43
C VAL A 620 -15.14 1.20 2.16
N GLU A 621 -14.02 1.82 2.50
CA GLU A 621 -13.66 3.18 2.10
C GLU A 621 -12.11 3.23 2.04
N PRO A 622 -11.51 3.73 0.94
CA PRO A 622 -10.08 3.53 0.64
C PRO A 622 -9.09 4.45 1.39
N THR A 623 -9.56 5.33 2.28
CA THR A 623 -8.75 6.35 2.97
C THR A 623 -8.84 6.19 4.48
N TRP A 624 -10.04 6.37 5.04
CA TRP A 624 -10.36 6.39 6.45
C TRP A 624 -10.44 4.99 7.07
N LEU A 625 -11.05 4.02 6.38
CA LEU A 625 -11.13 2.65 6.88
C LEU A 625 -9.80 1.87 6.72
N THR A 626 -8.84 2.47 6.01
CA THR A 626 -7.48 1.96 5.85
C THR A 626 -6.43 2.83 6.53
N ALA A 627 -6.85 3.84 7.29
CA ALA A 627 -5.94 4.77 7.94
C ALA A 627 -5.05 4.03 8.95
N SER A 628 -3.74 4.16 8.78
CA SER A 628 -2.79 3.57 9.72
C SER A 628 -2.75 4.37 11.02
N ASN A 629 -2.13 3.77 12.05
CA ASN A 629 -1.72 4.53 13.22
C ASN A 629 -0.54 5.45 12.87
N ALA A 630 -0.28 6.40 13.76
CA ALA A 630 0.81 7.35 13.67
C ALA A 630 2.17 6.65 13.88
N TYR A 631 3.14 6.97 13.02
CA TYR A 631 4.50 6.45 13.06
C TYR A 631 5.49 7.60 12.81
N LYS A 632 6.48 7.76 13.70
CA LYS A 632 7.46 8.86 13.66
C LYS A 632 8.30 8.85 12.37
N ASP A 633 8.53 7.68 11.82
CA ASP A 633 9.31 7.44 10.60
C ASP A 633 8.47 7.57 9.32
N ARG A 634 7.21 8.04 9.38
CA ARG A 634 6.32 8.13 8.21
C ARG A 634 5.58 9.46 8.14
N ILE A 635 5.88 10.25 7.12
CA ILE A 635 5.21 11.53 6.86
C ILE A 635 3.72 11.29 6.62
N GLY A 636 2.86 12.06 7.30
CA GLY A 636 1.41 11.99 7.13
C GLY A 636 0.72 10.77 7.73
N SER A 637 1.44 9.94 8.51
CA SER A 637 0.81 8.82 9.25
C SER A 637 -0.17 9.29 10.34
N GLU A 638 -0.09 10.56 10.74
CA GLU A 638 -0.97 11.25 11.70
C GLU A 638 -2.41 11.51 11.20
N LEU A 639 -2.82 10.97 10.07
CA LEU A 639 -4.11 11.28 9.43
C LEU A 639 -5.32 11.18 10.39
N LYS A 640 -5.33 10.18 11.29
CA LYS A 640 -6.42 9.98 12.26
C LYS A 640 -6.53 11.14 13.25
N SER A 641 -5.43 11.75 13.67
CA SER A 641 -5.41 12.82 14.68
C SER A 641 -5.84 14.19 14.11
N MET A 642 -5.93 14.30 12.78
CA MET A 642 -6.42 15.49 12.10
C MET A 642 -7.95 15.62 12.16
N ILE A 643 -8.64 14.54 12.46
CA ILE A 643 -10.07 14.57 12.77
C ILE A 643 -10.22 15.01 14.22
N GLN A 644 -10.63 16.26 14.41
CA GLN A 644 -10.71 16.90 15.72
C GLN A 644 -12.16 17.29 16.03
N SER A 645 -12.56 17.09 17.28
CA SER A 645 -13.90 17.47 17.72
C SER A 645 -14.02 19.00 17.76
N PRO A 646 -15.12 19.59 17.26
CA PRO A 646 -15.35 21.03 17.40
C PRO A 646 -15.52 21.41 18.88
N PRO A 647 -15.26 22.69 19.24
CA PRO A 647 -15.50 23.21 20.58
C PRO A 647 -16.89 22.84 21.11
N GLY A 648 -16.98 22.43 22.38
CA GLY A 648 -18.23 21.97 22.98
C GLY A 648 -18.63 20.51 22.64
N TYR A 649 -17.79 19.77 21.92
CA TYR A 649 -17.95 18.34 21.65
C TYR A 649 -16.70 17.53 21.98
N HIS A 650 -16.88 16.22 22.18
CA HIS A 650 -15.82 15.26 22.45
C HIS A 650 -16.05 13.98 21.65
N PHE A 651 -14.97 13.28 21.31
CA PHE A 651 -15.07 11.91 20.82
C PHE A 651 -15.23 10.94 21.99
N VAL A 652 -16.24 10.08 21.89
CA VAL A 652 -16.43 8.93 22.76
C VAL A 652 -16.37 7.69 21.90
N GLY A 653 -15.53 6.73 22.26
CA GLY A 653 -15.45 5.49 21.51
C GLY A 653 -14.68 4.41 22.25
N ALA A 654 -14.74 3.21 21.69
CA ALA A 654 -14.12 2.02 22.26
C ALA A 654 -13.39 1.25 21.14
N ASP A 655 -12.31 0.59 21.52
CA ASP A 655 -11.64 -0.44 20.74
C ASP A 655 -11.99 -1.77 21.38
N VAL A 656 -12.64 -2.68 20.63
CA VAL A 656 -13.01 -3.99 21.17
C VAL A 656 -11.84 -4.93 20.97
N ASP A 657 -11.09 -5.14 22.06
CA ASP A 657 -9.88 -5.97 22.04
C ASP A 657 -10.15 -7.35 21.44
N SER A 658 -9.42 -7.65 20.35
CA SER A 658 -9.40 -8.95 19.69
C SER A 658 -10.79 -9.52 19.41
N GLN A 659 -11.71 -8.67 18.92
CA GLN A 659 -13.12 -9.02 18.65
C GLN A 659 -13.27 -10.35 17.91
N GLU A 660 -12.57 -10.51 16.78
CA GLU A 660 -12.66 -11.72 15.95
C GLU A 660 -12.11 -12.97 16.66
N LEU A 661 -11.05 -12.80 17.44
CA LEU A 661 -10.46 -13.88 18.22
C LEU A 661 -11.41 -14.33 19.32
N TRP A 662 -12.06 -13.38 20.02
CA TRP A 662 -13.09 -13.70 21.01
C TRP A 662 -14.26 -14.43 20.38
N ILE A 663 -14.78 -13.97 19.23
CA ILE A 663 -15.85 -14.68 18.51
C ILE A 663 -15.43 -16.11 18.16
N ALA A 664 -14.22 -16.29 17.61
CA ALA A 664 -13.72 -17.61 17.24
C ALA A 664 -13.55 -18.53 18.47
N ALA A 665 -13.05 -17.99 19.59
CA ALA A 665 -12.91 -18.73 20.84
C ALA A 665 -14.27 -19.18 21.40
N VAL A 666 -15.24 -18.26 21.47
CA VAL A 666 -16.59 -18.53 21.97
C VAL A 666 -17.33 -19.53 21.08
N LEU A 667 -17.11 -19.52 19.76
CA LEU A 667 -17.65 -20.55 18.85
C LEU A 667 -17.07 -21.94 19.14
N GLY A 668 -15.76 -22.03 19.44
CA GLY A 668 -15.12 -23.28 19.83
C GLY A 668 -15.66 -23.81 21.17
N ASP A 669 -15.78 -22.92 22.15
CA ASP A 669 -16.31 -23.24 23.48
C ASP A 669 -17.78 -23.72 23.42
N ALA A 670 -18.61 -23.01 22.65
CA ALA A 670 -20.01 -23.37 22.42
C ALA A 670 -20.18 -24.73 21.71
N TYR A 671 -19.27 -25.07 20.80
CA TYR A 671 -19.30 -26.35 20.10
C TYR A 671 -18.84 -27.51 20.99
N PHE A 672 -17.93 -27.27 21.94
CA PHE A 672 -17.40 -28.31 22.81
C PHE A 672 -18.34 -28.63 23.99
N MET A 673 -18.52 -27.68 24.91
CA MET A 673 -19.25 -27.92 26.18
C MET A 673 -20.27 -26.81 26.51
N ARG A 674 -20.34 -25.73 25.72
CA ARG A 674 -21.15 -24.53 26.03
C ARG A 674 -20.81 -23.91 27.37
N GLU A 675 -19.53 -23.93 27.72
CA GLU A 675 -18.97 -23.25 28.87
C GLU A 675 -17.80 -22.37 28.43
N HIS A 676 -17.70 -21.18 28.99
CA HIS A 676 -16.63 -20.25 28.66
C HIS A 676 -15.26 -20.79 29.09
N GLY A 677 -14.27 -20.73 28.20
CA GLY A 677 -12.89 -21.11 28.51
C GLY A 677 -12.62 -22.61 28.55
N CYS A 678 -13.57 -23.45 28.13
CA CYS A 678 -13.38 -24.91 28.09
C CYS A 678 -12.39 -25.36 26.99
N THR A 679 -12.15 -24.54 25.96
CA THR A 679 -11.09 -24.78 24.98
C THR A 679 -9.81 -24.01 25.31
N ALA A 680 -8.65 -24.51 24.86
CA ALA A 680 -7.36 -23.83 25.07
C ALA A 680 -7.35 -22.39 24.52
N LEU A 681 -8.04 -22.14 23.39
CA LEU A 681 -8.17 -20.80 22.83
C LEU A 681 -9.10 -19.91 23.66
N GLY A 682 -10.23 -20.46 24.13
CA GLY A 682 -11.13 -19.80 25.08
C GLY A 682 -10.40 -19.39 26.35
N TRP A 683 -9.69 -20.32 26.98
CA TRP A 683 -8.92 -20.09 28.20
C TRP A 683 -7.86 -19.00 28.02
N MET A 684 -7.06 -19.07 26.94
CA MET A 684 -6.05 -18.05 26.64
C MET A 684 -6.66 -16.66 26.37
N THR A 685 -7.88 -16.60 25.85
CA THR A 685 -8.57 -15.32 25.57
C THR A 685 -9.15 -14.71 26.84
N LEU A 686 -9.59 -15.53 27.81
CA LEU A 686 -10.16 -15.08 29.09
C LEU A 686 -9.10 -14.71 30.13
N GLN A 687 -8.02 -15.49 30.25
CA GLN A 687 -6.97 -15.26 31.25
C GLN A 687 -5.87 -14.30 30.76
N GLY A 688 -5.69 -14.17 29.43
CA GLY A 688 -4.52 -13.55 28.85
C GLY A 688 -4.45 -12.04 29.02
N ASN A 689 -3.44 -11.56 29.75
CA ASN A 689 -3.12 -10.14 29.88
C ASN A 689 -1.95 -9.76 28.97
N LYS A 690 -2.08 -8.60 28.30
CA LYS A 690 -1.00 -8.05 27.47
C LYS A 690 0.20 -7.58 28.28
N SER A 691 -0.04 -6.99 29.46
CA SER A 691 1.02 -6.55 30.38
C SER A 691 1.91 -7.72 30.83
N ASP A 692 1.27 -8.85 31.10
CA ASP A 692 1.91 -10.02 31.70
C ASP A 692 2.47 -10.97 30.64
N LYS A 693 2.37 -10.59 29.35
CA LYS A 693 2.72 -11.41 28.17
C LYS A 693 2.04 -12.78 28.14
N THR A 694 0.93 -12.95 28.87
CA THR A 694 0.17 -14.21 28.92
C THR A 694 -0.87 -14.30 27.80
N ASP A 695 -1.12 -13.21 27.06
CA ASP A 695 -2.03 -13.16 25.92
C ASP A 695 -1.56 -14.04 24.75
N LEU A 696 -2.52 -14.50 23.94
CA LEU A 696 -2.29 -15.41 22.82
C LEU A 696 -1.18 -14.94 21.88
N HIS A 697 -1.13 -13.64 21.56
CA HIS A 697 -0.12 -13.09 20.65
C HIS A 697 1.27 -13.11 21.26
N SER A 698 1.41 -12.75 22.53
CA SER A 698 2.69 -12.78 23.23
C SER A 698 3.21 -14.21 23.42
N LYS A 699 2.34 -15.17 23.79
CA LYS A 699 2.73 -16.59 23.84
C LYS A 699 3.16 -17.14 22.48
N THR A 700 2.42 -16.80 21.42
CA THR A 700 2.78 -17.24 20.06
C THR A 700 4.11 -16.61 19.61
N ALA A 701 4.34 -15.35 19.96
CA ALA A 701 5.59 -14.65 19.70
C ALA A 701 6.79 -15.29 20.39
N GLU A 702 6.62 -15.69 21.66
CA GLU A 702 7.64 -16.41 22.43
C GLU A 702 7.94 -17.78 21.83
N ILE A 703 6.92 -18.59 21.53
CA ILE A 703 7.08 -19.95 20.97
C ILE A 703 7.74 -19.93 19.60
N ALA A 704 7.38 -18.95 18.76
CA ALA A 704 7.91 -18.85 17.40
C ALA A 704 9.18 -17.99 17.30
N GLU A 705 9.62 -17.36 18.41
CA GLU A 705 10.74 -16.42 18.47
C GLU A 705 10.61 -15.27 17.46
N ILE A 706 9.41 -14.68 17.38
CA ILE A 706 9.10 -13.56 16.48
C ILE A 706 8.58 -12.36 17.26
N SER A 707 8.49 -11.20 16.60
CA SER A 707 7.85 -10.02 17.20
C SER A 707 6.36 -10.28 17.45
N ARG A 708 5.79 -9.58 18.44
CA ARG A 708 4.36 -9.68 18.75
C ARG A 708 3.47 -9.30 17.56
N ASP A 709 3.88 -8.32 16.75
CA ASP A 709 3.13 -7.89 15.57
C ASP A 709 3.14 -8.97 14.47
N HIS A 710 4.28 -9.65 14.28
CA HIS A 710 4.37 -10.82 13.40
C HIS A 710 3.50 -11.98 13.89
N ALA A 711 3.50 -12.25 15.21
CA ALA A 711 2.63 -13.26 15.82
C ALA A 711 1.14 -12.93 15.69
N LYS A 712 0.79 -11.63 15.68
CA LYS A 712 -0.58 -11.18 15.38
C LYS A 712 -0.98 -11.61 13.98
N VAL A 713 -0.19 -11.29 12.96
CA VAL A 713 -0.47 -11.69 11.56
C VAL A 713 -0.66 -13.21 11.45
N LEU A 714 0.19 -13.98 12.12
CA LEU A 714 0.11 -15.43 12.11
C LEU A 714 -1.18 -15.94 12.77
N ASN A 715 -1.52 -15.46 13.97
CA ASN A 715 -2.71 -15.92 14.70
C ASN A 715 -4.01 -15.59 13.95
N TYR A 716 -4.11 -14.42 13.33
CA TYR A 716 -5.28 -14.07 12.51
C TYR A 716 -5.33 -14.94 11.25
N GLY A 717 -4.20 -15.13 10.56
CA GLY A 717 -4.12 -16.07 9.42
C GLY A 717 -4.60 -17.47 9.80
N ARG A 718 -4.21 -17.95 10.98
CA ARG A 718 -4.63 -19.25 11.53
C ARG A 718 -6.14 -19.34 11.71
N ILE A 719 -6.78 -18.34 12.33
CA ILE A 719 -8.24 -18.32 12.58
C ILE A 719 -9.03 -18.33 11.26
N TYR A 720 -8.47 -17.76 10.20
CA TYR A 720 -9.07 -17.76 8.86
C TYR A 720 -8.87 -19.05 8.08
N GLY A 721 -8.43 -20.13 8.71
CA GLY A 721 -8.26 -21.43 8.06
C GLY A 721 -6.92 -21.60 7.34
N ALA A 722 -5.93 -20.73 7.59
CA ALA A 722 -4.59 -20.96 7.07
C ALA A 722 -3.94 -22.18 7.75
N GLY A 723 -3.39 -23.07 6.92
CA GLY A 723 -2.75 -24.30 7.39
C GLY A 723 -1.30 -24.11 7.86
N GLN A 724 -0.65 -25.22 8.18
CA GLN A 724 0.75 -25.24 8.60
C GLN A 724 1.69 -24.65 7.53
N THR A 725 1.48 -24.98 6.26
CA THR A 725 2.27 -24.49 5.12
C THR A 725 2.23 -22.97 4.97
N PHE A 726 1.16 -22.32 5.39
CA PHE A 726 1.09 -20.85 5.42
C PHE A 726 1.97 -20.28 6.53
N ALA A 727 1.93 -20.86 7.73
CA ALA A 727 2.78 -20.44 8.83
C ALA A 727 4.26 -20.65 8.52
N GLU A 728 4.62 -21.77 7.88
CA GLU A 728 5.99 -22.05 7.41
C GLU A 728 6.51 -20.91 6.51
N ARG A 729 5.77 -20.60 5.44
CA ARG A 729 6.12 -19.51 4.51
C ARG A 729 6.20 -18.16 5.21
N LEU A 730 5.28 -17.89 6.14
CA LEU A 730 5.24 -16.61 6.83
C LEU A 730 6.41 -16.47 7.80
N LEU A 731 6.79 -17.53 8.51
CA LEU A 731 7.97 -17.56 9.37
C LEU A 731 9.25 -17.32 8.56
N GLN A 732 9.36 -17.92 7.37
CA GLN A 732 10.47 -17.68 6.44
C GLN A 732 10.49 -16.25 5.90
N GLN A 733 9.31 -15.66 5.66
CA GLN A 733 9.23 -14.25 5.28
C GLN A 733 9.67 -13.33 6.43
N PHE A 734 9.35 -13.66 7.67
CA PHE A 734 9.77 -12.85 8.82
C PHE A 734 11.25 -13.02 9.12
N ASN A 735 11.79 -14.23 8.94
CA ASN A 735 13.20 -14.52 9.11
C ASN A 735 13.73 -15.34 7.92
N PRO A 736 14.39 -14.69 6.94
CA PRO A 736 14.94 -15.39 5.77
C PRO A 736 16.08 -16.36 6.09
N GLN A 737 16.70 -16.24 7.27
CA GLN A 737 17.78 -17.14 7.72
C GLN A 737 17.26 -18.48 8.24
N LEU A 738 15.94 -18.61 8.42
CA LEU A 738 15.28 -19.80 8.93
C LEU A 738 15.17 -20.84 7.81
N SER A 739 15.79 -22.01 7.99
CA SER A 739 15.72 -23.09 6.98
C SER A 739 14.31 -23.66 6.83
N ASP A 740 13.99 -24.27 5.68
CA ASP A 740 12.71 -24.96 5.44
C ASP A 740 12.37 -25.98 6.55
N GLN A 741 13.37 -26.71 7.03
CA GLN A 741 13.19 -27.73 8.06
C GLN A 741 12.90 -27.11 9.43
N GLU A 742 13.63 -26.05 9.80
CA GLU A 742 13.40 -25.33 11.05
C GLU A 742 12.06 -24.58 11.04
N ALA A 743 11.70 -23.95 9.92
CA ALA A 743 10.40 -23.29 9.76
C ALA A 743 9.25 -24.27 9.92
N LYS A 744 9.37 -25.48 9.34
CA LYS A 744 8.43 -26.58 9.52
C LYS A 744 8.35 -27.06 10.96
N LEU A 745 9.48 -27.19 11.64
CA LEU A 745 9.52 -27.61 13.04
C LEU A 745 8.93 -26.56 13.98
N LYS A 746 9.26 -25.28 13.79
CA LYS A 746 8.68 -24.15 14.54
C LYS A 746 7.17 -24.05 14.31
N ALA A 747 6.72 -24.12 13.06
CA ALA A 747 5.30 -24.14 12.74
C ALA A 747 4.60 -25.32 13.41
N ALA A 748 5.13 -26.54 13.28
CA ALA A 748 4.56 -27.73 13.89
C ALA A 748 4.47 -27.63 15.42
N ASN A 749 5.53 -27.15 16.09
CA ASN A 749 5.56 -26.94 17.54
C ASN A 749 4.51 -25.91 17.98
N MET A 750 4.45 -24.78 17.29
CA MET A 750 3.44 -23.75 17.54
C MET A 750 2.03 -24.28 17.36
N TYR A 751 1.74 -25.03 16.29
CA TYR A 751 0.44 -25.67 16.08
C TYR A 751 0.16 -26.72 17.16
N LYS A 752 1.13 -27.54 17.57
CA LYS A 752 0.94 -28.56 18.61
C LYS A 752 0.57 -27.95 19.96
N GLN A 753 1.26 -26.88 20.36
CA GLN A 753 1.00 -26.18 21.63
C GLN A 753 -0.31 -25.39 21.63
N THR A 754 -0.80 -24.99 20.45
CA THR A 754 -2.00 -24.15 20.33
C THR A 754 -3.25 -24.88 19.82
N LYS A 755 -3.13 -26.04 19.16
CA LYS A 755 -4.26 -26.83 18.63
C LYS A 755 -4.61 -28.10 19.41
N GLY A 756 -3.76 -28.64 20.29
CA GLY A 756 -3.92 -30.04 20.71
C GLY A 756 -3.77 -31.00 19.53
N GLN A 757 -3.96 -32.32 19.73
CA GLN A 757 -3.76 -33.30 18.65
C GLN A 757 -4.85 -33.21 17.57
N ARG A 758 -4.51 -33.72 16.37
CA ARG A 758 -5.08 -33.40 15.04
C ARG A 758 -6.59 -33.63 14.83
N ASN A 759 -7.32 -34.15 15.82
CA ASN A 759 -8.78 -34.37 15.78
C ASN A 759 -9.59 -33.38 16.65
N GLU A 760 -8.95 -32.46 17.39
CA GLU A 760 -9.59 -31.76 18.53
C GLU A 760 -9.59 -30.22 18.46
N SER A 761 -9.40 -29.60 17.30
CA SER A 761 -9.59 -28.14 17.22
C SER A 761 -11.08 -27.80 17.08
N PHE A 762 -11.82 -27.90 18.19
CA PHE A 762 -13.28 -27.67 18.27
C PHE A 762 -13.73 -26.39 17.57
N MET A 763 -12.93 -25.32 17.63
CA MET A 763 -13.15 -24.08 16.85
C MET A 763 -13.21 -24.34 15.34
N PHE A 764 -12.22 -25.02 14.75
CA PHE A 764 -12.23 -25.27 13.30
C PHE A 764 -13.36 -26.21 12.92
N ASN A 765 -13.65 -27.22 13.75
CA ASN A 765 -14.79 -28.12 13.52
C ASN A 765 -16.10 -27.32 13.52
N ALA A 766 -16.27 -26.37 14.44
CA ALA A 766 -17.42 -25.47 14.49
C ALA A 766 -17.51 -24.59 13.23
N LEU A 767 -16.40 -23.95 12.83
CA LEU A 767 -16.35 -23.09 11.66
C LEU A 767 -16.58 -23.86 10.35
N GLU A 768 -16.00 -25.05 10.22
CA GLU A 768 -16.18 -25.92 9.05
C GLU A 768 -17.59 -26.50 9.00
N SER A 769 -18.20 -26.85 10.14
CA SER A 769 -19.60 -27.28 10.22
C SER A 769 -20.55 -26.20 9.69
N VAL A 770 -20.38 -24.96 10.13
CA VAL A 770 -21.15 -23.82 9.60
C VAL A 770 -20.85 -23.60 8.12
N ALA A 771 -19.57 -23.62 7.74
CA ALA A 771 -19.17 -23.38 6.37
C ALA A 771 -19.77 -24.44 5.42
N ASN A 772 -19.78 -25.72 5.79
CA ASN A 772 -20.26 -26.89 5.03
C ASN A 772 -21.75 -27.15 5.10
N SER A 773 -22.49 -26.41 5.93
CA SER A 773 -23.95 -26.48 5.92
C SER A 773 -24.52 -26.12 4.53
N GLU A 774 -25.66 -26.71 4.15
CA GLU A 774 -26.29 -26.49 2.85
C GLU A 774 -26.55 -24.99 2.56
N THR A 775 -26.96 -24.26 3.61
CA THR A 775 -27.12 -22.81 3.60
C THR A 775 -26.29 -22.17 4.72
N PRO A 776 -25.02 -21.80 4.45
CA PRO A 776 -24.15 -21.22 5.47
C PRO A 776 -24.70 -19.89 5.97
N VAL A 777 -24.89 -19.80 7.30
CA VAL A 777 -25.38 -18.61 8.00
C VAL A 777 -24.47 -18.21 9.15
N THR A 778 -24.45 -16.92 9.48
CA THR A 778 -23.81 -16.47 10.72
C THR A 778 -24.60 -16.98 11.94
N PRO A 779 -23.91 -17.39 13.01
CA PRO A 779 -24.56 -18.06 14.15
C PRO A 779 -25.42 -17.11 15.00
N VAL A 780 -25.19 -15.79 14.97
CA VAL A 780 -25.89 -14.84 15.84
C VAL A 780 -27.08 -14.18 15.17
N LEU A 781 -26.90 -13.58 13.99
CA LEU A 781 -27.97 -12.88 13.26
C LEU A 781 -28.56 -13.70 12.10
N GLY A 782 -28.05 -14.91 11.82
CA GLY A 782 -28.58 -15.77 10.77
C GLY A 782 -28.34 -15.24 9.35
N CYS A 783 -27.28 -14.45 9.15
CA CYS A 783 -27.00 -13.82 7.86
C CYS A 783 -26.38 -14.84 6.90
N ARG A 784 -26.97 -15.03 5.71
CA ARG A 784 -26.46 -15.98 4.71
C ARG A 784 -25.21 -15.49 3.99
N ILE A 785 -24.37 -16.43 3.54
CA ILE A 785 -23.23 -16.15 2.67
C ILE A 785 -23.67 -15.68 1.28
N SER A 786 -22.78 -15.02 0.54
CA SER A 786 -23.00 -14.72 -0.88
C SER A 786 -23.30 -16.00 -1.67
N LYS A 787 -24.27 -15.92 -2.57
CA LYS A 787 -24.61 -16.98 -3.54
C LYS A 787 -23.38 -17.57 -4.23
N ALA A 788 -22.40 -16.73 -4.54
CA ALA A 788 -21.18 -17.12 -5.23
C ALA A 788 -20.31 -18.11 -4.42
N LEU A 789 -20.57 -18.30 -3.13
CA LEU A 789 -19.82 -19.19 -2.24
C LEU A 789 -20.71 -20.23 -1.55
N GLU A 790 -21.99 -20.34 -1.91
CA GLU A 790 -22.83 -21.39 -1.34
C GLU A 790 -22.39 -22.76 -1.87
N PRO A 791 -22.35 -23.81 -1.02
CA PRO A 791 -21.87 -25.14 -1.41
C PRO A 791 -22.59 -25.70 -2.65
N ARG A 792 -23.87 -25.39 -2.84
CA ARG A 792 -24.62 -25.82 -4.03
C ARG A 792 -24.03 -25.35 -5.36
N TYR A 793 -23.32 -24.21 -5.38
CA TYR A 793 -22.77 -23.61 -6.61
C TYR A 793 -21.26 -23.72 -6.74
N VAL A 794 -20.53 -23.90 -5.64
CA VAL A 794 -19.06 -24.05 -5.64
C VAL A 794 -18.58 -25.44 -5.27
N LEU A 795 -19.48 -26.31 -4.77
CA LEU A 795 -19.17 -27.64 -4.28
C LEU A 795 -18.08 -27.58 -3.19
N ASP A 796 -16.95 -28.25 -3.40
CA ASP A 796 -15.82 -28.30 -2.45
C ASP A 796 -14.81 -27.16 -2.64
N ASP A 797 -15.01 -26.28 -3.63
CA ASP A 797 -14.11 -25.15 -3.86
C ASP A 797 -14.30 -24.03 -2.81
N PHE A 798 -13.22 -23.28 -2.58
CA PHE A 798 -13.18 -22.09 -1.71
C PHE A 798 -13.53 -22.31 -0.22
N LEU A 799 -13.36 -23.51 0.33
CA LEU A 799 -13.63 -23.79 1.76
C LEU A 799 -12.93 -22.81 2.71
N THR A 800 -11.65 -22.46 2.46
CA THR A 800 -10.91 -21.48 3.26
C THR A 800 -11.57 -20.10 3.25
N SER A 801 -12.16 -19.69 2.11
CA SER A 801 -12.89 -18.42 2.01
C SER A 801 -14.20 -18.47 2.79
N ARG A 802 -14.88 -19.61 2.81
CA ARG A 802 -16.11 -19.83 3.59
C ARG A 802 -15.85 -19.84 5.09
N VAL A 803 -14.81 -20.54 5.55
CA VAL A 803 -14.37 -20.56 6.96
C VAL A 803 -14.00 -19.15 7.44
N ASN A 804 -13.21 -18.43 6.65
CA ASN A 804 -12.87 -17.04 6.93
C ASN A 804 -14.13 -16.15 6.99
N TRP A 805 -15.09 -16.37 6.08
CA TRP A 805 -16.34 -15.64 6.07
C TRP A 805 -17.15 -15.80 7.37
N VAL A 806 -17.18 -16.99 7.98
CA VAL A 806 -17.94 -17.22 9.23
C VAL A 806 -17.48 -16.25 10.33
N VAL A 807 -16.18 -16.12 10.57
CA VAL A 807 -15.64 -15.24 11.61
C VAL A 807 -15.82 -13.77 11.24
N GLN A 808 -15.42 -13.38 10.03
CA GLN A 808 -15.45 -11.97 9.62
C GLN A 808 -16.89 -11.42 9.49
N SER A 809 -17.82 -12.24 8.99
CA SER A 809 -19.22 -11.87 8.87
C SER A 809 -19.90 -11.82 10.24
N SER A 810 -19.50 -12.68 11.18
CA SER A 810 -19.96 -12.60 12.57
C SER A 810 -19.42 -11.36 13.30
N ALA A 811 -18.20 -10.91 12.98
CA ALA A 811 -17.68 -9.64 13.50
C ALA A 811 -18.50 -8.43 13.00
N VAL A 812 -19.00 -8.48 11.76
CA VAL A 812 -19.93 -7.46 11.24
C VAL A 812 -21.27 -7.50 11.97
N ASP A 813 -21.77 -8.69 12.34
CA ASP A 813 -22.97 -8.82 13.18
C ASP A 813 -22.78 -8.14 14.54
N TYR A 814 -21.60 -8.30 15.14
CA TYR A 814 -21.22 -7.63 16.39
C TYR A 814 -21.23 -6.11 16.23
N LEU A 815 -20.60 -5.60 15.17
CA LEU A 815 -20.59 -4.17 14.88
C LEU A 815 -22.01 -3.63 14.68
N HIS A 816 -22.86 -4.30 13.90
CA HIS A 816 -24.24 -3.86 13.69
C HIS A 816 -25.03 -3.81 15.01
N LEU A 817 -24.86 -4.81 15.88
CA LEU A 817 -25.48 -4.80 17.21
C LEU A 817 -24.98 -3.62 18.06
N MET A 818 -23.67 -3.33 18.03
CA MET A 818 -23.11 -2.16 18.73
C MET A 818 -23.71 -0.85 18.21
N LEU A 819 -23.75 -0.66 16.89
CA LEU A 819 -24.27 0.57 16.28
C LEU A 819 -25.76 0.75 16.60
N VAL A 820 -26.56 -0.30 16.48
CA VAL A 820 -28.01 -0.25 16.73
C VAL A 820 -28.31 -0.01 18.21
N CYS A 821 -27.63 -0.73 19.11
CA CYS A 821 -27.82 -0.57 20.55
C CYS A 821 -27.39 0.83 21.01
N MET A 822 -26.23 1.32 20.56
CA MET A 822 -25.78 2.66 20.89
C MET A 822 -26.73 3.72 20.32
N ARG A 823 -27.20 3.58 19.07
CA ARG A 823 -28.19 4.48 18.48
C ARG A 823 -29.48 4.50 19.31
N TRP A 824 -29.95 3.35 19.76
CA TRP A 824 -31.11 3.23 20.63
C TRP A 824 -30.89 3.97 21.95
N LEU A 825 -29.77 3.71 22.66
CA LEU A 825 -29.42 4.38 23.91
C LEU A 825 -29.24 5.89 23.76
N LEU A 826 -28.70 6.37 22.63
CA LEU A 826 -28.59 7.80 22.35
C LEU A 826 -29.97 8.47 22.24
N SER A 827 -30.93 7.79 21.60
CA SER A 827 -32.29 8.29 21.38
C SER A 827 -33.28 7.98 22.51
N SER A 828 -32.91 7.10 23.45
CA SER A 828 -33.84 6.57 24.43
C SER A 828 -34.31 7.65 25.41
N PRO A 829 -35.62 7.69 25.73
CA PRO A 829 -36.12 8.52 26.83
C PRO A 829 -35.50 8.13 28.19
N THR A 830 -35.17 6.85 28.39
CA THR A 830 -34.61 6.34 29.66
C THR A 830 -33.23 6.91 29.97
N THR A 831 -32.45 7.21 28.93
CA THR A 831 -31.14 7.85 29.07
C THR A 831 -31.27 9.36 29.09
N GLY A 832 -32.48 9.94 29.02
CA GLY A 832 -32.72 11.39 28.96
C GLY A 832 -32.30 12.05 27.65
N GLY A 833 -32.04 11.25 26.59
CA GLY A 833 -31.54 11.71 25.30
C GLY A 833 -30.09 12.19 25.35
N ILE A 834 -29.17 11.42 24.78
CA ILE A 834 -27.75 11.77 24.70
C ILE A 834 -27.50 12.42 23.33
N LYS A 835 -26.99 13.65 23.31
CA LYS A 835 -26.69 14.36 22.06
C LYS A 835 -25.39 13.85 21.45
N GLY A 836 -25.50 12.77 20.68
CA GLY A 836 -24.39 12.13 19.98
C GLY A 836 -24.69 11.82 18.52
N ARG A 837 -23.63 11.72 17.71
CA ARG A 837 -23.67 11.31 16.31
C ARG A 837 -22.57 10.28 16.04
N PHE A 838 -22.88 9.26 15.23
CA PHE A 838 -21.87 8.32 14.76
C PHE A 838 -20.83 9.02 13.86
N CYS A 839 -19.54 8.81 14.14
CA CYS A 839 -18.46 9.37 13.35
C CYS A 839 -17.94 8.37 12.33
N VAL A 840 -17.31 7.30 12.82
CA VAL A 840 -16.69 6.27 11.99
C VAL A 840 -16.48 5.01 12.82
N SER A 841 -16.44 3.88 12.14
CA SER A 841 -15.92 2.63 12.70
C SER A 841 -14.74 2.18 11.85
N ILE A 842 -13.57 1.99 12.45
CA ILE A 842 -12.33 1.61 11.77
C ILE A 842 -11.84 0.31 12.41
N HIS A 843 -11.79 -0.77 11.64
CA HIS A 843 -11.53 -2.12 12.18
C HIS A 843 -12.52 -2.45 13.31
N ASP A 844 -12.03 -2.63 14.54
CA ASP A 844 -12.82 -2.99 15.72
C ASP A 844 -13.12 -1.76 16.61
N GLU A 845 -12.73 -0.57 16.15
CA GLU A 845 -12.98 0.70 16.82
C GLU A 845 -14.32 1.31 16.38
N VAL A 846 -15.06 1.88 17.33
CA VAL A 846 -16.27 2.66 17.06
C VAL A 846 -16.17 4.01 17.75
N ARG A 847 -16.37 5.10 17.00
CA ARG A 847 -16.27 6.48 17.49
C ARG A 847 -17.56 7.26 17.27
N TYR A 848 -17.95 8.03 18.28
CA TYR A 848 -19.10 8.92 18.28
C TYR A 848 -18.66 10.34 18.66
N LEU A 849 -19.22 11.34 17.99
CA LEU A 849 -19.11 12.74 18.39
C LEU A 849 -20.26 13.08 19.34
N VAL A 850 -19.95 13.51 20.56
CA VAL A 850 -20.92 13.74 21.63
C VAL A 850 -20.74 15.13 22.22
N ALA A 851 -21.84 15.80 22.54
CA ALA A 851 -21.77 17.09 23.23
C ALA A 851 -21.05 16.97 24.59
N SER A 852 -20.26 17.98 24.97
CA SER A 852 -19.45 17.96 26.20
C SER A 852 -20.19 17.55 27.49
N PRO A 853 -21.46 17.96 27.74
CA PRO A 853 -22.20 17.55 28.94
C PRO A 853 -22.53 16.06 28.98
N ASP A 854 -22.61 15.42 27.82
CA ASP A 854 -23.11 14.06 27.65
C ASP A 854 -21.98 13.01 27.51
N ARG A 855 -20.72 13.45 27.48
CA ARG A 855 -19.55 12.58 27.20
C ARG A 855 -19.45 11.36 28.11
N TYR A 856 -19.67 11.53 29.42
CA TYR A 856 -19.58 10.42 30.38
C TYR A 856 -20.80 9.50 30.31
N ARG A 857 -21.99 10.04 30.00
CA ARG A 857 -23.21 9.26 29.78
C ARG A 857 -23.07 8.39 28.54
N ALA A 858 -22.50 8.94 27.46
CA ALA A 858 -22.20 8.20 26.25
C ALA A 858 -21.14 7.12 26.48
N ALA A 859 -20.12 7.39 27.31
CA ALA A 859 -19.11 6.39 27.66
C ALA A 859 -19.73 5.20 28.40
N LEU A 860 -20.61 5.47 29.38
CA LEU A 860 -21.36 4.42 30.06
C LEU A 860 -22.29 3.66 29.10
N ALA A 861 -23.00 4.38 28.22
CA ALA A 861 -23.86 3.76 27.21
C ALA A 861 -23.07 2.82 26.29
N LEU A 862 -21.84 3.18 25.92
CA LEU A 862 -20.98 2.35 25.10
C LEU A 862 -20.49 1.09 25.84
N GLN A 863 -20.18 1.19 27.13
CA GLN A 863 -19.86 0.03 27.97
C GLN A 863 -21.05 -0.93 28.08
N VAL A 864 -22.24 -0.41 28.38
CA VAL A 864 -23.48 -1.20 28.43
C VAL A 864 -23.80 -1.83 27.07
N THR A 865 -23.57 -1.09 25.99
CA THR A 865 -23.72 -1.61 24.61
C THR A 865 -22.83 -2.82 24.39
N ASN A 866 -21.54 -2.73 24.76
CA ASN A 866 -20.60 -3.83 24.60
C ASN A 866 -21.04 -5.06 25.43
N LEU A 867 -21.50 -4.85 26.67
CA LEU A 867 -22.03 -5.91 27.52
C LEU A 867 -23.26 -6.59 26.88
N PHE A 868 -24.24 -5.83 26.39
CA PHE A 868 -25.42 -6.36 25.74
C PHE A 868 -25.10 -7.13 24.46
N VAL A 869 -24.15 -6.65 23.66
CA VAL A 869 -23.72 -7.34 22.45
C VAL A 869 -23.06 -8.66 22.81
N ARG A 870 -22.13 -8.67 23.78
CA ARG A 870 -21.49 -9.91 24.25
C ARG A 870 -22.50 -10.91 24.81
N ALA A 871 -23.41 -10.46 25.66
CA ALA A 871 -24.47 -11.29 26.23
C ALA A 871 -25.39 -11.87 25.14
N MET A 872 -25.75 -11.08 24.13
CA MET A 872 -26.54 -11.57 23.00
C MET A 872 -25.79 -12.63 22.20
N PHE A 873 -24.50 -12.43 21.95
CA PHE A 873 -23.65 -13.40 21.26
C PHE A 873 -23.57 -14.73 22.03
N THR A 874 -23.29 -14.68 23.34
CA THR A 874 -23.16 -15.90 24.16
C THR A 874 -24.48 -16.62 24.31
N HIS A 875 -25.57 -15.89 24.55
CA HIS A 875 -26.92 -16.46 24.63
C HIS A 875 -27.36 -17.14 23.33
N ARG A 876 -27.09 -16.51 22.16
CA ARG A 876 -27.38 -17.12 20.85
C ARG A 876 -26.58 -18.39 20.58
N LEU A 877 -25.39 -18.50 21.17
CA LEU A 877 -24.54 -19.68 21.11
C LEU A 877 -24.86 -20.73 22.18
N GLY A 878 -25.88 -20.48 23.02
CA GLY A 878 -26.36 -21.43 24.02
C GLY A 878 -25.64 -21.39 25.36
N MET A 879 -24.85 -20.35 25.64
CA MET A 879 -24.24 -20.08 26.95
C MET A 879 -25.11 -19.09 27.72
N GLN A 880 -25.38 -19.35 29.00
CA GLN A 880 -26.25 -18.51 29.83
C GLN A 880 -25.51 -17.47 30.67
N ASP A 881 -24.19 -17.65 30.82
CA ASP A 881 -23.34 -16.75 31.60
C ASP A 881 -22.42 -15.94 30.69
N LEU A 882 -21.88 -14.84 31.23
CA LEU A 882 -20.84 -14.05 30.58
C LEU A 882 -19.73 -13.80 31.61
N PRO A 883 -18.46 -14.15 31.30
CA PRO A 883 -17.34 -13.88 32.19
C PRO A 883 -17.09 -12.38 32.35
N GLN A 884 -16.45 -12.02 33.47
CA GLN A 884 -16.16 -10.64 33.85
C GLN A 884 -15.23 -9.93 32.85
#